data_AF-A0A5M8PY93-F1
#
_entry.id   AF-A0A5M8PY93-F1
#
_cell.length_a   1.000
_cell.length_b   1.000
_cell.length_c   1.000
_cell.angle_alpha   90.00
_cell.angle_beta   90.00
_cell.angle_gamma   90.00
#
_symmetry.space_group_name_H-M   'P 1'
#
loop_
_entity.id
_entity.type
_entity.pdbx_description
1 polymer ?
#
loop_
_entity_poly.entity_id
_entity_poly.type
_entity_poly.pdbx_seq_one_letter_code
_entity_poly.pdbx_strand_id
1 'polypeptide(L)'
;MESNNAAGPLGFNHSKQDGLSTLLLIDDESEREILPEDVLLRISRSHATLVSEAGEDGSDDASRSLRSLLEALICTTKSALLSAPHRASACNALCGFLEYGIASSNLELRTLCFSASIWTRTFDVFIERSEGAKSKPMRQVLVTLVKVLCRNPDPSAFRSIRDSAVTKLLVIILGKECLSFVKPALHALEHFISKQIIDISDILPRIIQFHPAGNTSKGALSAAAPISRFEECALPPYISRSINADPPQLSHFANAIQCFFWSILDCVRIHSDMAPVAGRLLSSILFSLQRTVMEDDQDGKSLDAFVRPIHSFIKQHPDLIELSAHHLLPGLLRLDSSISTEFLKILPLDDLERGLTSHLDLIDIQIFLMASKAREEFGLVPYNYADNLTATMIDYSTPYGASIELLLLHVSPSIRLAALNFATSSKSTTALITENVLSSLRECLPQFHAEADAKSRNEFISTMKKLLTRLKGGLAQTSRSRNLSQSVLPAEASGTSIKPLMEASDAKDPSHALINCNVRFLKWYIMFLSGELLPTASYPRHITALKLLQLYLRMSLHTYMSMQYLPEEANGQSTREINGDCFNGRIVRLLFDLLMDPFEDVRSMAVTILKLGVLDSGSPCQDSKSGVPPSQFFDGNLVQPSADAQLRLVEVLRRAQDMMHRTGRADHADGAGRIHDLLYFRTDDLDMPNDVWKSRLDMVENVLSNLKAGIKIAKENLRMAVFKAPLHGHLIALRYIVSQPYFFKSLTGSGDIRYDRWRTIHDEISFCCTEVWQAVKGVLCLDSPEGHMGDFEEDDLDIGVKDTLSFLWRALKESRATLP
;
A
#
# COMPACT_ATOMS: atom_id res chain seq x y z
N MET A 1 -39.56 57.29 -47.03
CA MET A 1 -38.23 57.07 -47.62
C MET A 1 -37.97 55.59 -47.54
N GLU A 2 -38.61 54.83 -48.45
CA GLU A 2 -38.02 54.30 -49.70
C GLU A 2 -37.11 53.09 -49.39
N SER A 3 -37.65 51.86 -49.50
CA SER A 3 -37.54 50.92 -50.66
C SER A 3 -36.24 50.10 -50.60
N ASN A 4 -36.12 48.78 -50.77
CA ASN A 4 -36.87 47.72 -51.49
C ASN A 4 -36.45 46.35 -50.89
N ASN A 5 -37.37 45.46 -50.54
CA ASN A 5 -37.83 44.26 -51.29
C ASN A 5 -36.87 43.04 -51.42
N ALA A 6 -37.33 41.94 -50.80
CA ALA A 6 -37.47 40.56 -51.31
C ALA A 6 -36.24 39.68 -51.65
N ALA A 7 -36.13 38.51 -51.00
CA ALA A 7 -36.48 37.19 -51.58
C ALA A 7 -35.95 36.02 -50.73
N GLY A 8 -36.75 34.95 -50.65
CA GLY A 8 -36.45 33.69 -49.98
C GLY A 8 -35.52 32.74 -50.77
N PRO A 9 -35.46 31.45 -50.35
CA PRO A 9 -34.30 30.57 -50.50
C PRO A 9 -34.28 29.82 -51.84
N LEU A 10 -33.10 29.70 -52.46
CA LEU A 10 -32.84 28.78 -53.57
C LEU A 10 -31.54 28.03 -53.29
N GLY A 11 -31.66 26.70 -53.33
CA GLY A 11 -30.62 25.77 -52.92
C GLY A 11 -29.41 25.73 -53.85
N PHE A 12 -28.30 25.30 -53.27
CA PHE A 12 -27.26 24.59 -53.99
C PHE A 12 -27.16 23.18 -53.43
N ASN A 13 -27.71 22.25 -54.21
CA ASN A 13 -27.34 20.84 -54.18
C ASN A 13 -25.82 20.75 -54.36
N HIS A 14 -25.10 20.32 -53.32
CA HIS A 14 -23.81 19.67 -53.49
C HIS A 14 -23.94 18.22 -53.02
N SER A 15 -24.12 17.37 -54.03
CA SER A 15 -23.59 16.01 -54.16
C SER A 15 -23.15 15.30 -52.87
N LYS A 16 -23.92 14.29 -52.47
CA LYS A 16 -23.49 13.14 -51.64
C LYS A 16 -22.42 12.25 -52.32
N GLN A 17 -21.80 12.71 -53.41
CA GLN A 17 -20.87 11.93 -54.25
C GLN A 17 -19.38 12.30 -54.05
N ASP A 18 -19.06 13.29 -53.20
CA ASP A 18 -17.67 13.77 -53.04
C ASP A 18 -16.91 13.21 -51.82
N GLY A 19 -17.51 12.28 -51.06
CA GLY A 19 -16.92 11.72 -49.84
C GLY A 19 -15.73 10.79 -50.09
N LEU A 20 -15.87 9.85 -51.04
CA LEU A 20 -14.82 8.90 -51.39
C LEU A 20 -13.65 9.58 -52.12
N SER A 21 -13.95 10.44 -53.10
CA SER A 21 -12.96 11.10 -53.96
C SER A 21 -12.05 12.07 -53.20
N THR A 22 -12.54 12.70 -52.14
CA THR A 22 -11.74 13.65 -51.32
C THR A 22 -10.88 12.94 -50.26
N LEU A 23 -11.17 11.67 -49.94
CA LEU A 23 -10.40 10.84 -49.00
C LEU A 23 -9.43 9.88 -49.70
N LEU A 24 -9.61 9.63 -51.00
CA LEU A 24 -8.87 8.63 -51.80
C LEU A 24 -7.93 9.23 -52.86
N LEU A 25 -7.62 10.54 -52.82
CA LEU A 25 -6.48 11.11 -53.55
C LEU A 25 -5.16 10.69 -52.87
N ILE A 26 -4.88 9.39 -52.88
CA ILE A 26 -3.55 8.84 -52.64
C ILE A 26 -3.03 8.53 -54.03
N ASP A 27 -2.27 9.46 -54.60
CA ASP A 27 -1.62 9.28 -55.90
C ASP A 27 -0.78 8.01 -55.89
N ASP A 28 -0.84 7.26 -57.00
CA ASP A 28 -0.27 5.93 -57.27
C ASP A 28 1.27 5.84 -57.08
N GLU A 29 1.95 6.95 -56.74
CA GLU A 29 3.39 7.05 -56.51
C GLU A 29 3.80 7.11 -55.02
N SER A 30 2.86 7.08 -54.07
CA SER A 30 3.10 7.40 -52.65
C SER A 30 3.13 6.20 -51.68
N GLU A 31 3.76 5.09 -52.05
CA GLU A 31 3.92 3.88 -51.20
C GLU A 31 4.61 4.10 -49.81
N ARG A 32 4.90 5.35 -49.39
CA ARG A 32 5.74 5.64 -48.20
C ARG A 32 5.34 6.86 -47.36
N GLU A 33 4.13 7.42 -47.50
CA GLU A 33 3.77 8.61 -46.71
C GLU A 33 3.06 8.24 -45.39
N ILE A 34 3.56 8.78 -44.28
CA ILE A 34 2.94 8.64 -42.95
C ILE A 34 1.66 9.48 -42.95
N LEU A 35 0.51 8.84 -42.69
CA LEU A 35 -0.77 9.54 -42.69
C LEU A 35 -0.85 10.58 -41.56
N PRO A 36 -1.28 11.83 -41.84
CA PRO A 36 -1.51 12.86 -40.83
C PRO A 36 -2.56 12.47 -39.78
N GLU A 37 -2.42 12.98 -38.56
CA GLU A 37 -3.30 12.63 -37.44
C GLU A 37 -4.77 13.01 -37.68
N ASP A 38 -5.04 14.14 -38.32
CA ASP A 38 -6.38 14.61 -38.67
C ASP A 38 -7.07 13.71 -39.70
N VAL A 39 -6.31 13.21 -40.68
CA VAL A 39 -6.77 12.23 -41.67
C VAL A 39 -7.13 10.91 -40.98
N LEU A 40 -6.27 10.42 -40.09
CA LEU A 40 -6.53 9.20 -39.30
C LEU A 40 -7.77 9.33 -38.40
N LEU A 41 -8.00 10.50 -37.81
CA LEU A 41 -9.20 10.77 -37.00
C LEU A 41 -10.48 10.80 -37.86
N ARG A 42 -10.40 11.32 -39.09
CA ARG A 42 -11.51 11.29 -40.04
C ARG A 42 -11.82 9.87 -40.49
N ILE A 43 -10.80 9.10 -40.88
CA ILE A 43 -10.94 7.67 -41.19
C ILE A 43 -11.57 6.94 -40.00
N SER A 44 -11.10 7.27 -38.78
CA SER A 44 -11.59 6.67 -37.53
C SER A 44 -13.09 6.89 -37.27
N ARG A 45 -13.68 7.93 -37.84
CA ARG A 45 -15.11 8.27 -37.68
C ARG A 45 -15.96 7.73 -38.83
N SER A 46 -15.34 7.32 -39.93
CA SER A 46 -16.02 7.01 -41.19
C SER A 46 -15.74 5.59 -41.70
N HIS A 47 -15.18 4.68 -40.88
CA HIS A 47 -14.88 3.31 -41.30
C HIS A 47 -16.08 2.59 -41.93
N ALA A 48 -17.26 2.72 -41.30
CA ALA A 48 -18.48 2.04 -41.74
C ALA A 48 -18.94 2.55 -43.11
N THR A 49 -18.88 3.86 -43.35
CA THR A 49 -19.29 4.47 -44.62
C THR A 49 -18.26 4.16 -45.71
N LEU A 50 -16.96 4.29 -45.43
CA LEU A 50 -15.88 3.99 -46.38
C LEU A 50 -15.91 2.54 -46.88
N VAL A 51 -16.16 1.59 -45.97
CA VAL A 51 -16.20 0.16 -46.31
C VAL A 51 -17.54 -0.25 -46.96
N SER A 52 -18.65 0.44 -46.63
CA SER A 52 -19.96 0.19 -47.22
C SER A 52 -20.06 0.74 -48.65
N GLU A 53 -19.61 1.98 -48.87
CA GLU A 53 -19.65 2.65 -50.18
C GLU A 53 -18.77 1.90 -51.21
N ALA A 54 -17.59 1.45 -50.80
CA ALA A 54 -16.73 0.61 -51.64
C ALA A 54 -17.26 -0.83 -51.86
N GLY A 55 -18.24 -1.26 -51.06
CA GLY A 55 -18.97 -2.52 -51.26
C GLY A 55 -20.11 -2.41 -52.27
N GLU A 56 -20.61 -1.21 -52.53
CA GLU A 56 -21.68 -0.93 -53.48
C GLU A 56 -21.13 -0.59 -54.89
N ASP A 57 -19.96 0.05 -54.99
CA ASP A 57 -19.38 0.49 -56.26
C ASP A 57 -18.68 -0.62 -57.08
N GLY A 58 -18.25 -1.73 -56.45
CA GLY A 58 -17.78 -2.96 -57.11
C GLY A 58 -16.66 -2.84 -58.16
N SER A 59 -16.04 -1.67 -58.33
CA SER A 59 -15.05 -1.39 -59.37
C SER A 59 -13.63 -1.76 -58.94
N ASP A 60 -12.79 -2.19 -59.89
CA ASP A 60 -11.38 -2.54 -59.64
C ASP A 60 -10.57 -1.35 -59.08
N ASP A 61 -10.96 -0.10 -59.38
CA ASP A 61 -10.33 1.12 -58.85
C ASP A 61 -10.60 1.30 -57.35
N ALA A 62 -11.83 1.01 -56.89
CA ALA A 62 -12.19 1.12 -55.48
C ALA A 62 -11.46 0.08 -54.61
N SER A 63 -11.34 -1.16 -55.10
CA SER A 63 -10.58 -2.22 -54.45
C SER A 63 -9.08 -1.88 -54.34
N ARG A 64 -8.47 -1.35 -55.40
CA ARG A 64 -7.06 -0.89 -55.37
C ARG A 64 -6.84 0.24 -54.36
N SER A 65 -7.76 1.20 -54.32
CA SER A 65 -7.69 2.34 -53.40
C SER A 65 -7.78 1.91 -51.93
N LEU A 66 -8.67 0.97 -51.60
CA LEU A 66 -8.77 0.41 -50.24
C LEU A 66 -7.54 -0.39 -49.82
N ARG A 67 -6.93 -1.12 -50.78
CA ARG A 67 -5.67 -1.82 -50.53
C ARG A 67 -4.54 -0.86 -50.21
N SER A 68 -4.40 0.21 -50.98
CA SER A 68 -3.42 1.29 -50.74
C SER A 68 -3.63 1.93 -49.36
N LEU A 69 -4.90 2.19 -48.99
CA LEU A 69 -5.22 2.73 -47.67
C LEU A 69 -4.82 1.80 -46.51
N LEU A 70 -5.10 0.50 -46.63
CA LEU A 70 -4.69 -0.48 -45.62
C LEU A 70 -3.16 -0.54 -45.47
N GLU A 71 -2.43 -0.49 -46.59
CA GLU A 71 -0.97 -0.43 -46.60
C GLU A 71 -0.45 0.84 -45.91
N ALA A 72 -1.03 2.00 -46.22
CA ALA A 72 -0.69 3.27 -45.57
C ALA A 72 -0.97 3.24 -44.05
N LEU A 73 -2.05 2.62 -43.60
CA LEU A 73 -2.38 2.43 -42.18
C LEU A 73 -1.35 1.54 -41.47
N ILE A 74 -0.94 0.42 -42.08
CA ILE A 74 0.09 -0.47 -41.52
C ILE A 74 1.45 0.25 -41.48
N CYS A 75 1.85 0.95 -42.54
CA CYS A 75 3.08 1.73 -42.58
C CYS A 75 3.09 2.84 -41.52
N THR A 76 1.98 3.56 -41.37
CA THR A 76 1.83 4.62 -40.37
C THR A 76 1.94 4.05 -38.95
N THR A 77 1.21 2.97 -38.63
CA THR A 77 1.29 2.33 -37.30
C THR A 77 2.67 1.75 -36.99
N LYS A 78 3.41 1.29 -38.00
CA LYS A 78 4.80 0.81 -37.87
C LYS A 78 5.82 1.92 -37.59
N SER A 79 5.50 3.19 -37.84
CA SER A 79 6.47 4.28 -37.69
C SER A 79 6.92 4.48 -36.24
N ALA A 80 8.23 4.57 -36.01
CA ALA A 80 8.80 4.86 -34.69
C ALA A 80 8.59 6.33 -34.28
N LEU A 81 8.45 7.23 -35.25
CA LEU A 81 8.51 8.69 -35.06
C LEU A 81 7.20 9.33 -34.57
N LEU A 82 6.13 8.53 -34.44
CA LEU A 82 4.82 9.05 -34.05
C LEU A 82 4.75 9.42 -32.57
N SER A 83 4.08 10.54 -32.29
CA SER A 83 3.65 10.91 -30.96
C SER A 83 2.62 9.91 -30.40
N ALA A 84 2.45 9.86 -29.08
CA ALA A 84 1.48 8.96 -28.45
C ALA A 84 0.01 9.13 -28.95
N PRO A 85 -0.54 10.35 -29.13
CA PRO A 85 -1.90 10.52 -29.66
C PRO A 85 -1.99 10.13 -31.14
N HIS A 86 -1.02 10.52 -31.97
CA HIS A 86 -0.97 10.15 -33.39
C HIS A 86 -0.93 8.63 -33.59
N ARG A 87 -0.10 7.94 -32.79
CA ARG A 87 -0.05 6.46 -32.80
C ARG A 87 -1.38 5.83 -32.38
N ALA A 88 -2.07 6.40 -31.39
CA ALA A 88 -3.37 5.91 -30.97
C ALA A 88 -4.42 6.06 -32.08
N SER A 89 -4.44 7.20 -32.77
CA SER A 89 -5.30 7.44 -33.93
C SER A 89 -5.00 6.46 -35.07
N ALA A 90 -3.72 6.17 -35.34
CA ALA A 90 -3.31 5.19 -36.35
C ALA A 90 -3.76 3.76 -35.99
N CYS A 91 -3.56 3.33 -34.75
CA CYS A 91 -4.03 2.02 -34.29
C CYS A 91 -5.56 1.90 -34.35
N ASN A 92 -6.29 2.94 -33.96
CA ASN A 92 -7.75 2.96 -34.01
C ASN A 92 -8.27 2.84 -35.45
N ALA A 93 -7.70 3.63 -36.37
CA ALA A 93 -8.05 3.59 -37.79
C ALA A 93 -7.78 2.21 -38.40
N LEU A 94 -6.61 1.62 -38.11
CA LEU A 94 -6.25 0.27 -38.56
C LEU A 94 -7.20 -0.79 -38.00
N CYS A 95 -7.49 -0.75 -36.69
CA CYS A 95 -8.38 -1.72 -36.06
C CYS A 95 -9.80 -1.61 -36.61
N GLY A 96 -10.33 -0.39 -36.78
CA GLY A 96 -11.63 -0.16 -37.37
C GLY A 96 -11.68 -0.66 -38.81
N PHE A 97 -10.69 -0.32 -39.64
CA PHE A 97 -10.62 -0.80 -41.02
C PHE A 97 -10.67 -2.33 -41.10
N LEU A 98 -9.89 -3.04 -40.27
CA LEU A 98 -9.89 -4.50 -40.25
C LEU A 98 -11.24 -5.08 -39.77
N GLU A 99 -11.85 -4.52 -38.72
CA GLU A 99 -13.13 -5.01 -38.18
C GLU A 99 -14.30 -4.82 -39.16
N TYR A 100 -14.38 -3.68 -39.84
CA TYR A 100 -15.38 -3.45 -40.88
C TYR A 100 -15.05 -4.20 -42.18
N GLY A 101 -13.77 -4.30 -42.52
CA GLY A 101 -13.29 -5.00 -43.72
C GLY A 101 -13.67 -6.48 -43.73
N ILE A 102 -13.50 -7.21 -42.60
CA ILE A 102 -13.93 -8.61 -42.50
C ILE A 102 -15.46 -8.79 -42.53
N ALA A 103 -16.23 -7.73 -42.23
CA ALA A 103 -17.69 -7.73 -42.24
C ALA A 103 -18.28 -7.18 -43.56
N SER A 104 -17.43 -6.78 -44.51
CA SER A 104 -17.85 -6.13 -45.76
C SER A 104 -18.59 -7.08 -46.71
N SER A 105 -19.52 -6.54 -47.49
CA SER A 105 -20.13 -7.23 -48.63
C SER A 105 -19.11 -7.52 -49.75
N ASN A 106 -18.06 -6.69 -49.87
CA ASN A 106 -17.01 -6.84 -50.88
C ASN A 106 -16.11 -8.07 -50.59
N LEU A 107 -16.14 -9.05 -51.50
CA LEU A 107 -15.39 -10.30 -51.36
C LEU A 107 -13.86 -10.08 -51.41
N GLU A 108 -13.39 -9.17 -52.25
CA GLU A 108 -11.96 -8.91 -52.41
C GLU A 108 -11.37 -8.26 -51.15
N LEU A 109 -12.07 -7.26 -50.60
CA LEU A 109 -11.69 -6.62 -49.34
C LEU A 109 -11.70 -7.61 -48.17
N ARG A 110 -12.75 -8.43 -48.04
CA ARG A 110 -12.78 -9.49 -47.02
C ARG A 110 -11.60 -10.44 -47.18
N THR A 111 -11.31 -10.88 -48.40
CA THR A 111 -10.19 -11.80 -48.69
C THR A 111 -8.84 -11.18 -48.32
N LEU A 112 -8.67 -9.88 -48.61
CA LEU A 112 -7.48 -9.12 -48.23
C LEU A 112 -7.31 -9.04 -46.70
N CYS A 113 -8.37 -8.68 -45.97
CA CYS A 113 -8.35 -8.58 -44.51
C CYS A 113 -8.11 -9.94 -43.81
N PHE A 114 -8.55 -11.05 -44.40
CA PHE A 114 -8.25 -12.41 -43.91
C PHE A 114 -6.89 -12.96 -44.36
N SER A 115 -6.14 -12.23 -45.18
CA SER A 115 -4.87 -12.72 -45.73
C SER A 115 -3.79 -12.90 -44.64
N ALA A 116 -3.04 -13.99 -44.74
CA ALA A 116 -1.93 -14.28 -43.83
C ALA A 116 -0.83 -13.21 -43.86
N SER A 117 -0.64 -12.55 -45.01
CA SER A 117 0.34 -11.47 -45.17
C SER A 117 -0.03 -10.24 -44.33
N ILE A 118 -1.27 -9.75 -44.45
CA ILE A 118 -1.76 -8.59 -43.68
C ILE A 118 -1.75 -8.90 -42.19
N TRP A 119 -2.20 -10.09 -41.80
CA TRP A 119 -2.21 -10.50 -40.41
C TRP A 119 -0.79 -10.53 -39.82
N THR A 120 0.15 -11.19 -40.49
CA THR A 120 1.55 -11.30 -40.04
C THR A 120 2.21 -9.94 -39.92
N ARG A 121 2.07 -9.07 -40.93
CA ARG A 121 2.66 -7.72 -40.91
C ARG A 121 2.09 -6.85 -39.79
N THR A 122 0.79 -6.96 -39.53
CA THR A 122 0.16 -6.22 -38.44
C THR A 122 0.57 -6.77 -37.07
N PHE A 123 0.75 -8.09 -36.97
CA PHE A 123 1.29 -8.73 -35.76
C PHE A 123 2.74 -8.30 -35.49
N ASP A 124 3.54 -8.13 -36.53
CA ASP A 124 4.91 -7.61 -36.42
C ASP A 124 4.93 -6.18 -35.88
N VAL A 125 3.99 -5.32 -36.34
CA VAL A 125 3.81 -3.98 -35.78
C VAL A 125 3.52 -4.04 -34.28
N PHE A 126 2.64 -4.97 -33.85
CA PHE A 126 2.36 -5.16 -32.44
C PHE A 126 3.63 -5.55 -31.65
N ILE A 127 4.40 -6.53 -32.13
CA ILE A 127 5.63 -6.98 -31.45
C ILE A 127 6.67 -5.85 -31.38
N GLU A 128 6.90 -5.15 -32.48
CA GLU A 128 7.96 -4.13 -32.60
C GLU A 128 7.65 -2.81 -31.87
N ARG A 129 6.36 -2.47 -31.71
CA ARG A 129 5.95 -1.13 -31.22
C ARG A 129 5.28 -1.11 -29.86
N SER A 130 5.04 -2.26 -29.24
CA SER A 130 4.39 -2.34 -27.93
C SER A 130 5.19 -1.74 -26.77
N GLU A 131 6.52 -1.67 -26.85
CA GLU A 131 7.35 -1.02 -25.83
C GLU A 131 7.28 0.51 -25.88
N GLY A 132 7.27 1.09 -27.08
CA GLY A 132 7.23 2.55 -27.30
C GLY A 132 5.83 3.16 -27.34
N ALA A 133 4.77 2.34 -27.38
CA ALA A 133 3.38 2.79 -27.37
C ALA A 133 2.78 2.78 -25.96
N LYS A 134 1.81 3.66 -25.68
CA LYS A 134 0.94 3.48 -24.50
C LYS A 134 0.30 2.10 -24.56
N SER A 135 0.11 1.43 -23.43
CA SER A 135 -0.34 0.02 -23.39
C SER A 135 -1.72 -0.25 -24.00
N LYS A 136 -2.58 0.77 -24.18
CA LYS A 136 -3.96 0.61 -24.67
C LYS A 136 -4.06 0.39 -26.20
N PRO A 137 -3.50 1.24 -27.09
CA PRO A 137 -3.69 1.06 -28.53
C PRO A 137 -3.10 -0.23 -29.09
N MET A 138 -1.90 -0.63 -28.64
CA MET A 138 -1.30 -1.89 -29.11
C MET A 138 -2.02 -3.12 -28.57
N ARG A 139 -2.58 -3.06 -27.36
CA ARG A 139 -3.48 -4.11 -26.86
C ARG A 139 -4.73 -4.24 -27.72
N GLN A 140 -5.29 -3.12 -28.21
CA GLN A 140 -6.43 -3.14 -29.12
C GLN A 140 -6.06 -3.81 -30.45
N VAL A 141 -4.89 -3.51 -31.01
CA VAL A 141 -4.39 -4.18 -32.24
C VAL A 141 -4.33 -5.70 -32.05
N LEU A 142 -3.75 -6.18 -30.95
CA LEU A 142 -3.70 -7.62 -30.64
C LEU A 142 -5.11 -8.23 -30.54
N VAL A 143 -6.03 -7.57 -29.83
CA VAL A 143 -7.42 -8.04 -29.68
C VAL A 143 -8.13 -8.10 -31.04
N THR A 144 -7.96 -7.09 -31.89
CA THR A 144 -8.54 -7.07 -33.23
C THR A 144 -7.95 -8.16 -34.11
N LEU A 145 -6.63 -8.39 -34.07
CA LEU A 145 -5.98 -9.51 -34.80
C LEU A 145 -6.52 -10.88 -34.39
N VAL A 146 -6.74 -11.08 -33.10
CA VAL A 146 -7.38 -12.31 -32.58
C VAL A 146 -8.81 -12.45 -33.09
N LYS A 147 -9.61 -11.37 -33.08
CA LYS A 147 -10.97 -11.41 -33.64
C LYS A 147 -10.98 -11.73 -35.13
N VAL A 148 -10.09 -11.11 -35.91
CA VAL A 148 -9.93 -11.37 -37.35
C VAL A 148 -9.57 -12.83 -37.59
N LEU A 149 -8.61 -13.36 -36.81
CA LEU A 149 -8.19 -14.75 -36.90
C LEU A 149 -9.36 -15.70 -36.60
N CYS A 150 -10.07 -15.53 -35.48
CA CYS A 150 -11.20 -16.37 -35.09
C CYS A 150 -12.39 -16.32 -36.07
N ARG A 151 -12.52 -15.26 -36.87
CA ARG A 151 -13.58 -15.11 -37.88
C ARG A 151 -13.16 -15.58 -39.27
N ASN A 152 -11.94 -16.09 -39.43
CA ASN A 152 -11.46 -16.55 -40.73
C ASN A 152 -12.30 -17.75 -41.21
N PRO A 153 -12.93 -17.67 -42.40
CA PRO A 153 -13.77 -18.75 -42.92
C PRO A 153 -12.97 -19.99 -43.32
N ASP A 154 -11.65 -19.88 -43.54
CA ASP A 154 -10.78 -21.00 -43.88
C ASP A 154 -10.05 -21.57 -42.65
N PRO A 155 -10.41 -22.78 -42.19
CA PRO A 155 -9.77 -23.43 -41.04
C PRO A 155 -8.28 -23.74 -41.27
N SER A 156 -7.85 -23.92 -42.51
CA SER A 156 -6.45 -24.21 -42.84
C SER A 156 -5.58 -22.95 -42.73
N ALA A 157 -6.05 -21.82 -43.27
CA ALA A 157 -5.42 -20.51 -43.08
C ALA A 157 -5.38 -20.12 -41.59
N PHE A 158 -6.48 -20.34 -40.85
CA PHE A 158 -6.51 -20.13 -39.40
C PHE A 158 -5.36 -20.87 -38.69
N ARG A 159 -5.23 -22.19 -38.94
CA ARG A 159 -4.18 -23.00 -38.32
C ARG A 159 -2.79 -22.54 -38.74
N SER A 160 -2.57 -22.26 -40.02
CA SER A 160 -1.27 -21.82 -40.53
C SER A 160 -0.81 -20.50 -39.90
N ILE A 161 -1.69 -19.49 -39.85
CA ILE A 161 -1.40 -18.18 -39.25
C ILE A 161 -1.13 -18.33 -37.75
N ARG A 162 -2.01 -19.05 -37.03
CA ARG A 162 -1.88 -19.33 -35.61
C ARG A 162 -0.53 -19.99 -35.30
N ASP A 163 -0.19 -21.04 -36.03
CA ASP A 163 1.00 -21.85 -35.81
C ASP A 163 2.29 -21.05 -36.07
N SER A 164 2.29 -20.25 -37.14
CA SER A 164 3.40 -19.33 -37.45
C SER A 164 3.59 -18.30 -36.34
N ALA A 165 2.50 -17.68 -35.86
CA ALA A 165 2.54 -16.70 -34.79
C ALA A 165 3.06 -17.30 -33.48
N VAL A 166 2.56 -18.47 -33.07
CA VAL A 166 3.00 -19.18 -31.85
C VAL A 166 4.48 -19.53 -31.93
N THR A 167 4.93 -20.05 -33.07
CA THR A 167 6.34 -20.35 -33.30
C THR A 167 7.20 -19.09 -33.13
N LYS A 168 6.79 -17.95 -33.71
CA LYS A 168 7.49 -16.68 -33.53
C LYS A 168 7.55 -16.24 -32.07
N LEU A 169 6.45 -16.38 -31.33
CA LEU A 169 6.38 -16.04 -29.91
C LEU A 169 7.33 -16.90 -29.06
N LEU A 170 7.36 -18.21 -29.31
CA LEU A 170 8.25 -19.13 -28.60
C LEU A 170 9.73 -18.82 -28.87
N VAL A 171 10.09 -18.52 -30.12
CA VAL A 171 11.46 -18.11 -30.47
C VAL A 171 11.87 -16.84 -29.72
N ILE A 172 10.98 -15.85 -29.63
CA ILE A 172 11.26 -14.61 -28.88
C ILE A 172 11.45 -14.90 -27.39
N ILE A 173 10.57 -15.69 -26.77
CA ILE A 173 10.60 -15.99 -25.33
C ILE A 173 11.82 -16.86 -24.95
N LEU A 174 12.14 -17.87 -25.76
CA LEU A 174 13.23 -18.81 -25.49
C LEU A 174 14.60 -18.22 -25.90
N GLY A 175 14.66 -17.51 -27.02
CA GLY A 175 15.91 -16.99 -27.58
C GLY A 175 16.42 -15.72 -26.90
N LYS A 176 15.50 -14.89 -26.37
CA LYS A 176 15.80 -13.62 -25.65
C LYS A 176 16.74 -12.65 -26.39
N GLU A 177 16.90 -12.78 -27.70
CA GLU A 177 17.86 -11.98 -28.50
C GLU A 177 17.51 -10.48 -28.50
N CYS A 178 16.22 -10.14 -28.37
CA CYS A 178 15.74 -8.77 -28.29
C CYS A 178 14.73 -8.62 -27.15
N LEU A 179 15.18 -8.13 -25.99
CA LEU A 179 14.38 -8.05 -24.75
C LEU A 179 13.12 -7.18 -24.89
N SER A 180 13.14 -6.17 -25.77
CA SER A 180 12.01 -5.31 -26.11
C SER A 180 10.80 -6.08 -26.66
N PHE A 181 11.04 -7.21 -27.33
CA PHE A 181 10.00 -8.05 -27.92
C PHE A 181 9.46 -9.12 -26.97
N VAL A 182 10.14 -9.37 -25.85
CA VAL A 182 9.75 -10.40 -24.89
C VAL A 182 8.43 -10.03 -24.20
N LYS A 183 8.26 -8.79 -23.72
CA LYS A 183 7.02 -8.38 -23.06
C LYS A 183 5.79 -8.49 -23.97
N PRO A 184 5.82 -7.97 -25.21
CA PRO A 184 4.72 -8.14 -26.16
C PRO A 184 4.48 -9.62 -26.49
N ALA A 185 5.55 -10.42 -26.58
CA ALA A 185 5.42 -11.85 -26.85
C ALA A 185 4.73 -12.62 -25.70
N LEU A 186 5.11 -12.35 -24.45
CA LEU A 186 4.45 -12.91 -23.27
C LEU A 186 2.96 -12.51 -23.23
N HIS A 187 2.64 -11.25 -23.56
CA HIS A 187 1.27 -10.76 -23.64
C HIS A 187 0.45 -11.45 -24.75
N ALA A 188 1.01 -11.61 -25.95
CA ALA A 188 0.33 -12.27 -27.04
C ALA A 188 0.08 -13.75 -26.74
N LEU A 189 1.07 -14.46 -26.18
CA LEU A 189 0.93 -15.87 -25.84
C LEU A 189 -0.11 -16.08 -24.73
N GLU A 190 -0.09 -15.25 -23.69
CA GLU A 190 -1.11 -15.26 -22.63
C GLU A 190 -2.50 -14.99 -23.22
N HIS A 191 -2.61 -14.02 -24.14
CA HIS A 191 -3.87 -13.71 -24.78
C HIS A 191 -4.40 -14.89 -25.62
N PHE A 192 -3.54 -15.57 -26.37
CA PHE A 192 -3.92 -16.73 -27.20
C PHE A 192 -4.43 -17.90 -26.35
N ILE A 193 -3.78 -18.19 -25.22
CA ILE A 193 -4.22 -19.22 -24.28
C ILE A 193 -5.54 -18.81 -23.61
N SER A 194 -5.63 -17.57 -23.11
CA SER A 194 -6.85 -17.06 -22.44
C SER A 194 -8.08 -17.05 -23.35
N LYS A 195 -7.88 -16.86 -24.66
CA LYS A 195 -8.91 -16.89 -25.70
C LYS A 195 -9.11 -18.26 -26.32
N GLN A 196 -8.44 -19.30 -25.81
CA GLN A 196 -8.54 -20.68 -26.26
C GLN A 196 -8.26 -20.83 -27.77
N ILE A 197 -7.39 -19.98 -28.31
CA ILE A 197 -6.92 -20.08 -29.70
C ILE A 197 -5.94 -21.26 -29.82
N ILE A 198 -5.17 -21.47 -28.76
CA ILE A 198 -4.23 -22.57 -28.58
C ILE A 198 -4.47 -23.20 -27.21
N ASP A 199 -4.24 -24.50 -27.12
CA ASP A 199 -4.13 -25.20 -25.84
C ASP A 199 -2.67 -25.61 -25.58
N ILE A 200 -2.39 -26.07 -24.37
CA ILE A 200 -1.07 -26.54 -23.97
C ILE A 200 -0.60 -27.74 -24.82
N SER A 201 -1.52 -28.59 -25.26
CA SER A 201 -1.24 -29.69 -26.19
C SER A 201 -0.73 -29.20 -27.56
N ASP A 202 -1.08 -27.99 -28.01
CA ASP A 202 -0.54 -27.38 -29.24
C ASP A 202 0.87 -26.79 -29.03
N ILE A 203 1.15 -26.35 -27.79
CA ILE A 203 2.39 -25.66 -27.43
C ILE A 203 3.51 -26.66 -27.11
N LEU A 204 3.19 -27.75 -26.40
CA LEU A 204 4.15 -28.74 -25.93
C LEU A 204 5.03 -29.30 -27.06
N PRO A 205 4.49 -29.81 -28.20
CA PRO A 205 5.29 -30.30 -29.32
C PRO A 205 6.30 -29.28 -29.84
N ARG A 206 5.94 -27.99 -29.83
CA ARG A 206 6.78 -26.91 -30.35
C ARG A 206 7.92 -26.58 -29.40
N ILE A 207 7.66 -26.55 -28.09
CA ILE A 207 8.71 -26.32 -27.08
C ILE A 207 9.84 -27.34 -27.24
N ILE A 208 9.53 -28.60 -27.53
CA ILE A 208 10.54 -29.65 -27.73
C ILE A 208 11.36 -29.43 -29.00
N GLN A 209 10.73 -28.97 -30.09
CA GLN A 209 11.48 -28.64 -31.32
C GLN A 209 12.52 -27.55 -31.09
N PHE A 210 12.26 -26.64 -30.14
CA PHE A 210 13.21 -25.61 -29.71
C PHE A 210 14.12 -26.05 -28.57
N HIS A 211 13.87 -27.20 -27.95
CA HIS A 211 14.70 -27.75 -26.90
C HIS A 211 15.87 -28.52 -27.52
N PRO A 212 17.12 -28.25 -27.13
CA PRO A 212 18.28 -28.93 -27.69
C PRO A 212 18.35 -30.38 -27.18
N ALA A 213 17.58 -31.27 -27.80
CA ALA A 213 17.79 -32.70 -27.77
C ALA A 213 18.78 -33.08 -28.90
N GLY A 214 20.07 -33.05 -28.61
CA GLY A 214 21.04 -33.89 -29.34
C GLY A 214 21.23 -33.69 -30.85
N ASN A 215 20.76 -32.62 -31.50
CA ASN A 215 21.07 -32.33 -32.90
C ASN A 215 21.93 -31.08 -33.05
N THR A 216 23.24 -31.31 -33.19
CA THR A 216 24.31 -30.34 -33.43
C THR A 216 24.30 -29.70 -34.82
N SER A 217 23.14 -29.58 -35.50
CA SER A 217 23.12 -29.03 -36.86
C SER A 217 21.87 -28.20 -37.19
N LYS A 218 21.69 -27.10 -36.45
CA LYS A 218 21.41 -25.76 -36.99
C LYS A 218 21.32 -24.79 -35.82
N GLY A 219 22.17 -23.77 -35.86
CA GLY A 219 22.51 -22.92 -34.73
C GLY A 219 21.38 -22.03 -34.23
N ALA A 220 21.68 -21.44 -33.06
CA ALA A 220 20.96 -20.41 -32.32
C ALA A 220 19.81 -20.90 -31.41
N LEU A 221 20.16 -21.47 -30.25
CA LEU A 221 19.39 -21.38 -28.98
C LEU A 221 20.23 -21.92 -27.79
N SER A 222 21.57 -21.76 -27.85
CA SER A 222 22.54 -22.34 -26.89
C SER A 222 22.68 -21.57 -25.56
N ALA A 223 21.75 -20.68 -25.21
CA ALA A 223 21.89 -19.80 -24.03
C ALA A 223 20.79 -19.98 -22.96
N ALA A 224 19.79 -20.84 -23.17
CA ALA A 224 18.70 -21.03 -22.22
C ALA A 224 19.00 -22.17 -21.24
N ALA A 225 19.34 -21.81 -20.00
CA ALA A 225 19.49 -22.63 -18.77
C ALA A 225 20.30 -23.95 -18.90
N PRO A 226 21.39 -24.14 -18.13
CA PRO A 226 22.07 -25.43 -18.09
C PRO A 226 21.08 -26.52 -17.67
N ILE A 227 20.85 -27.50 -18.54
CA ILE A 227 20.00 -28.68 -18.31
C ILE A 227 20.37 -29.40 -17.00
N SER A 228 21.61 -29.22 -16.52
CA SER A 228 22.10 -29.70 -15.23
C SER A 228 21.48 -29.04 -13.99
N ARG A 229 20.57 -28.06 -14.13
CA ARG A 229 19.91 -27.36 -13.02
C ARG A 229 18.54 -27.92 -12.63
N PHE A 230 17.97 -28.81 -13.44
CA PHE A 230 16.62 -29.30 -13.23
C PHE A 230 16.63 -30.69 -12.60
N GLU A 231 15.89 -30.85 -11.51
CA GLU A 231 15.66 -32.14 -10.88
C GLU A 231 14.71 -33.00 -11.72
N GLU A 232 14.83 -34.33 -11.64
CA GLU A 232 13.91 -35.25 -12.29
C GLU A 232 12.48 -35.02 -11.76
N CYS A 233 11.58 -34.63 -12.67
CA CYS A 233 10.18 -34.37 -12.37
C CYS A 233 9.29 -35.31 -13.18
N ALA A 234 8.19 -35.77 -12.56
CA ALA A 234 7.17 -36.53 -13.26
C ALA A 234 6.29 -35.60 -14.12
N LEU A 235 5.92 -36.07 -15.31
CA LEU A 235 4.89 -35.45 -16.13
C LEU A 235 3.49 -35.91 -15.69
N PRO A 236 2.46 -35.06 -15.83
CA PRO A 236 1.08 -35.48 -15.67
C PRO A 236 0.74 -36.68 -16.57
N PRO A 237 0.03 -37.71 -16.08
CA PRO A 237 -0.24 -38.93 -16.81
C PRO A 237 -0.96 -38.74 -18.16
N TYR A 238 -1.83 -37.74 -18.29
CA TYR A 238 -2.50 -37.45 -19.57
C TYR A 238 -1.52 -36.93 -20.63
N ILE A 239 -0.52 -36.14 -20.23
CA ILE A 239 0.56 -35.69 -21.12
C ILE A 239 1.40 -36.90 -21.53
N SER A 240 1.77 -37.74 -20.56
CA SER A 240 2.50 -38.98 -20.82
C SER A 240 1.74 -39.91 -21.78
N ARG A 241 0.42 -40.05 -21.62
CA ARG A 241 -0.48 -40.82 -22.50
C ARG A 241 -0.59 -40.21 -23.90
N SER A 242 -0.74 -38.89 -24.01
CA SER A 242 -0.85 -38.19 -25.30
C SER A 242 0.43 -38.29 -26.14
N ILE A 243 1.58 -38.34 -25.48
CA ILE A 243 2.88 -38.37 -26.15
C ILE A 243 3.25 -39.81 -26.59
N ASN A 244 2.74 -40.82 -25.91
CA ASN A 244 2.91 -42.24 -26.24
C ASN A 244 4.40 -42.62 -26.47
N ALA A 245 5.27 -42.21 -25.53
CA ALA A 245 6.73 -42.30 -25.66
C ALA A 245 7.41 -43.06 -24.51
N ASP A 246 8.62 -43.57 -24.79
CA ASP A 246 9.44 -44.30 -23.82
C ASP A 246 9.88 -43.43 -22.61
N PRO A 247 10.19 -44.03 -21.43
CA PRO A 247 10.64 -43.30 -20.24
C PRO A 247 11.73 -42.23 -20.44
N PRO A 248 12.83 -42.46 -21.19
CA PRO A 248 13.84 -41.42 -21.42
C PRO A 248 13.33 -40.23 -22.24
N GLN A 249 12.36 -40.46 -23.12
CA GLN A 249 11.71 -39.37 -23.85
C GLN A 249 10.83 -38.57 -22.89
N LEU A 250 10.04 -39.21 -22.01
CA LEU A 250 9.22 -38.54 -21.00
C LEU A 250 10.04 -37.61 -20.08
N SER A 251 11.23 -38.03 -19.64
CA SER A 251 12.15 -37.15 -18.88
C SER A 251 12.63 -35.96 -19.72
N HIS A 252 12.88 -36.16 -21.01
CA HIS A 252 13.21 -35.08 -21.94
C HIS A 252 12.07 -34.07 -22.09
N PHE A 253 10.82 -34.55 -22.18
CA PHE A 253 9.62 -33.71 -22.22
C PHE A 253 9.47 -32.90 -20.92
N ALA A 254 9.68 -33.52 -19.75
CA ALA A 254 9.66 -32.82 -18.47
C ALA A 254 10.70 -31.69 -18.43
N ASN A 255 11.92 -31.96 -18.86
CA ASN A 255 12.99 -30.96 -18.90
C ASN A 255 12.69 -29.81 -19.85
N ALA A 256 12.13 -30.08 -21.03
CA ALA A 256 11.75 -29.04 -21.98
C ALA A 256 10.70 -28.07 -21.42
N ILE A 257 9.72 -28.59 -20.66
CA ILE A 257 8.72 -27.79 -19.96
C ILE A 257 9.37 -26.94 -18.86
N GLN A 258 10.24 -27.54 -18.05
CA GLN A 258 10.97 -26.82 -17.00
C GLN A 258 11.82 -25.68 -17.59
N CYS A 259 12.52 -25.93 -18.70
CA CYS A 259 13.28 -24.91 -19.45
C CYS A 259 12.40 -23.76 -19.95
N PHE A 260 11.19 -24.05 -20.44
CA PHE A 260 10.26 -23.04 -20.90
C PHE A 260 9.73 -22.16 -19.74
N PHE A 261 9.33 -22.78 -18.63
CA PHE A 261 8.92 -22.06 -17.42
C PHE A 261 10.06 -21.22 -16.86
N TRP A 262 11.27 -21.79 -16.80
CA TRP A 262 12.46 -21.07 -16.41
C TRP A 262 12.76 -19.88 -17.32
N SER A 263 12.56 -20.03 -18.63
CA SER A 263 12.77 -18.94 -19.58
C SER A 263 11.83 -17.77 -19.31
N ILE A 264 10.55 -18.04 -19.03
CA ILE A 264 9.56 -17.03 -18.62
C ILE A 264 9.97 -16.35 -17.30
N LEU A 265 10.37 -17.14 -16.29
CA LEU A 265 10.77 -16.64 -14.97
C LEU A 265 12.06 -15.81 -15.03
N ASP A 266 13.05 -16.24 -15.81
CA ASP A 266 14.31 -15.52 -15.99
C ASP A 266 14.10 -14.18 -16.71
N CYS A 267 13.01 -13.99 -17.47
CA CYS A 267 12.62 -12.66 -17.96
C CYS A 267 12.23 -11.70 -16.82
N VAL A 268 11.63 -12.21 -15.74
CA VAL A 268 11.32 -11.42 -14.53
C VAL A 268 12.60 -11.00 -13.80
N ARG A 269 13.61 -11.87 -13.79
CA ARG A 269 14.93 -11.54 -13.22
C ARG A 269 15.63 -10.43 -14.01
N ILE A 270 15.53 -10.46 -15.34
CA ILE A 270 16.17 -9.44 -16.20
C ILE A 270 15.44 -8.09 -16.06
N HIS A 271 14.10 -8.09 -16.07
CA HIS A 271 13.27 -6.90 -15.91
C HIS A 271 12.06 -7.15 -15.00
N SER A 272 12.01 -6.47 -13.85
CA SER A 272 10.96 -6.68 -12.83
C SER A 272 9.54 -6.29 -13.30
N ASP A 273 9.42 -5.42 -14.31
CA ASP A 273 8.15 -5.01 -14.91
C ASP A 273 7.48 -6.12 -15.75
N MET A 274 8.19 -7.22 -16.00
CA MET A 274 7.68 -8.43 -16.65
C MET A 274 6.89 -9.32 -15.69
N ALA A 275 7.08 -9.19 -14.37
CA ALA A 275 6.46 -10.06 -13.36
C ALA A 275 4.93 -10.20 -13.53
N PRO A 276 4.16 -9.11 -13.76
CA PRO A 276 2.71 -9.23 -13.90
C PRO A 276 2.26 -9.99 -15.15
N VAL A 277 2.97 -9.87 -16.28
CA VAL A 277 2.61 -10.58 -17.51
C VAL A 277 3.10 -12.03 -17.47
N ALA A 278 4.30 -12.28 -16.94
CA ALA A 278 4.83 -13.62 -16.73
C ALA A 278 3.93 -14.42 -15.79
N GLY A 279 3.53 -13.83 -14.66
CA GLY A 279 2.61 -14.45 -13.72
C GLY A 279 1.26 -14.82 -14.33
N ARG A 280 0.65 -13.91 -15.10
CA ARG A 280 -0.59 -14.21 -15.85
C ARG A 280 -0.41 -15.37 -16.83
N LEU A 281 0.67 -15.35 -17.62
CA LEU A 281 0.95 -16.41 -18.60
C LEU A 281 1.08 -17.79 -17.92
N LEU A 282 1.90 -17.88 -16.86
CA LEU A 282 2.08 -19.12 -16.09
C LEU A 282 0.74 -19.62 -15.53
N SER A 283 -0.08 -18.71 -15.03
CA SER A 283 -1.41 -19.03 -14.51
C SER A 283 -2.37 -19.52 -15.60
N SER A 284 -2.34 -18.89 -16.78
CA SER A 284 -3.15 -19.31 -17.93
C SER A 284 -2.73 -20.70 -18.43
N ILE A 285 -1.42 -20.99 -18.46
CA ILE A 285 -0.90 -22.31 -18.83
C ILE A 285 -1.41 -23.36 -17.83
N LEU A 286 -1.26 -23.11 -16.53
CA LEU A 286 -1.70 -24.03 -15.47
C LEU A 286 -3.22 -24.23 -15.45
N PHE A 287 -3.99 -23.16 -15.68
CA PHE A 287 -5.44 -23.26 -15.84
C PHE A 287 -5.83 -24.12 -17.05
N SER A 288 -5.15 -23.95 -18.19
CA SER A 288 -5.37 -24.78 -19.39
C SER A 288 -5.10 -26.25 -19.10
N LEU A 289 -3.95 -26.54 -18.48
CA LEU A 289 -3.56 -27.90 -18.05
C LEU A 289 -4.63 -28.52 -17.13
N GLN A 290 -5.15 -27.75 -16.17
CA GLN A 290 -6.16 -28.24 -15.23
C GLN A 290 -7.46 -28.62 -15.95
N ARG A 291 -7.92 -27.80 -16.89
CA ARG A 291 -9.13 -28.09 -17.66
C ARG A 291 -9.00 -29.41 -18.42
N THR A 292 -7.84 -29.68 -19.02
CA THR A 292 -7.55 -30.93 -19.72
C THR A 292 -7.50 -32.14 -18.77
N VAL A 293 -6.98 -31.96 -17.55
CA VAL A 293 -6.92 -33.03 -16.53
C VAL A 293 -8.30 -33.44 -16.03
N MET A 294 -9.21 -32.48 -15.81
CA MET A 294 -10.57 -32.75 -15.31
C MET A 294 -11.41 -33.60 -16.29
N GLU A 295 -11.03 -33.67 -17.56
CA GLU A 295 -11.72 -34.47 -18.58
C GLU A 295 -11.24 -35.95 -18.63
N ASP A 296 -10.09 -36.28 -18.05
CA ASP A 296 -9.36 -37.55 -18.26
C ASP A 296 -9.07 -38.31 -16.95
N ASP A 297 -9.95 -38.13 -15.94
CA ASP A 297 -9.81 -38.60 -14.57
C ASP A 297 -9.77 -40.12 -14.48
N GLN A 298 -8.56 -40.70 -14.44
CA GLN A 298 -8.35 -41.96 -13.73
C GLN A 298 -7.10 -42.05 -12.84
N ASP A 299 -5.92 -41.45 -13.09
CA ASP A 299 -4.78 -41.78 -12.19
C ASP A 299 -3.56 -40.82 -12.18
N GLY A 300 -3.73 -39.50 -12.09
CA GLY A 300 -2.63 -38.71 -11.49
C GLY A 300 -2.65 -37.20 -11.66
N LYS A 301 -2.44 -36.53 -10.53
CA LYS A 301 -2.47 -35.07 -10.33
C LYS A 301 -1.07 -34.46 -10.18
N SER A 302 0.00 -35.16 -10.56
CA SER A 302 1.36 -34.63 -10.38
C SER A 302 1.64 -33.52 -11.39
N LEU A 303 1.68 -32.27 -10.90
CA LEU A 303 2.02 -31.05 -11.66
C LEU A 303 3.45 -30.57 -11.38
N ASP A 304 4.28 -31.47 -10.86
CA ASP A 304 5.63 -31.20 -10.34
C ASP A 304 6.53 -30.49 -11.37
N ALA A 305 6.56 -30.98 -12.62
CA ALA A 305 7.33 -30.39 -13.70
C ALA A 305 6.95 -28.92 -14.04
N PHE A 306 5.76 -28.46 -13.66
CA PHE A 306 5.30 -27.09 -13.91
C PHE A 306 5.50 -26.18 -12.70
N VAL A 307 5.39 -26.74 -11.50
CA VAL A 307 5.37 -25.97 -10.26
C VAL A 307 6.79 -25.87 -9.65
N ARG A 308 7.61 -26.91 -9.76
CA ARG A 308 8.99 -26.94 -9.23
C ARG A 308 9.89 -25.84 -9.80
N PRO A 309 9.85 -25.48 -11.10
CA PRO A 309 10.64 -24.36 -11.62
C PRO A 309 10.38 -23.04 -10.90
N ILE A 310 9.15 -22.82 -10.41
CA ILE A 310 8.77 -21.60 -9.69
C ILE A 310 9.38 -21.60 -8.30
N HIS A 311 9.30 -22.72 -7.59
CA HIS A 311 9.96 -22.89 -6.29
C HIS A 311 11.48 -22.70 -6.42
N SER A 312 12.12 -23.41 -7.35
CA SER A 312 13.56 -23.32 -7.59
C SER A 312 14.01 -21.91 -8.00
N PHE A 313 13.19 -21.19 -8.77
CA PHE A 313 13.47 -19.81 -9.15
C PHE A 313 13.46 -18.86 -7.96
N ILE A 314 12.43 -18.93 -7.10
CA ILE A 314 12.35 -18.09 -5.90
C ILE A 314 13.49 -18.44 -4.94
N LYS A 315 13.84 -19.72 -4.82
CA LYS A 315 14.96 -20.19 -4.00
C LYS A 315 16.32 -19.67 -4.49
N GLN A 316 16.53 -19.62 -5.80
CA GLN A 316 17.76 -19.07 -6.39
C GLN A 316 17.82 -17.54 -6.40
N HIS A 317 16.68 -16.86 -6.26
CA HIS A 317 16.56 -15.39 -6.29
C HIS A 317 15.73 -14.85 -5.11
N PRO A 318 16.27 -14.88 -3.87
CA PRO A 318 15.54 -14.46 -2.67
C PRO A 318 15.13 -12.99 -2.67
N ASP A 319 15.84 -12.14 -3.42
CA ASP A 319 15.51 -10.72 -3.61
C ASP A 319 14.17 -10.51 -4.35
N LEU A 320 13.72 -11.50 -5.10
CA LEU A 320 12.46 -11.47 -5.87
C LEU A 320 11.29 -12.11 -5.12
N ILE A 321 11.46 -12.51 -3.86
CA ILE A 321 10.44 -13.16 -3.01
C ILE A 321 9.15 -12.32 -2.95
N GLU A 322 9.24 -11.04 -2.59
CA GLU A 322 8.07 -10.15 -2.49
C GLU A 322 7.38 -9.95 -3.84
N LEU A 323 8.15 -9.76 -4.91
CA LEU A 323 7.64 -9.60 -6.27
C LEU A 323 6.90 -10.85 -6.74
N SER A 324 7.50 -12.02 -6.46
CA SER A 324 6.94 -13.34 -6.78
C SER A 324 5.65 -13.60 -6.02
N ALA A 325 5.59 -13.20 -4.74
CA ALA A 325 4.37 -13.31 -3.93
C ALA A 325 3.21 -12.44 -4.43
N HIS A 326 3.50 -11.29 -5.05
CA HIS A 326 2.46 -10.38 -5.57
C HIS A 326 2.01 -10.71 -6.99
N HIS A 327 2.87 -11.32 -7.82
CA HIS A 327 2.60 -11.48 -9.25
C HIS A 327 2.62 -12.91 -9.75
N LEU A 328 3.43 -13.80 -9.15
CA LEU A 328 3.57 -15.19 -9.61
C LEU A 328 2.68 -16.13 -8.79
N LEU A 329 2.83 -16.13 -7.46
CA LEU A 329 2.09 -17.04 -6.56
C LEU A 329 0.56 -16.85 -6.60
N PRO A 330 -0.01 -15.64 -6.70
CA PRO A 330 -1.46 -15.47 -6.66
C PRO A 330 -2.21 -16.25 -7.71
N GLY A 331 -1.66 -16.28 -8.93
CA GLY A 331 -2.30 -16.99 -10.02
C GLY A 331 -2.08 -18.51 -9.99
N LEU A 332 -1.00 -19.00 -9.33
CA LEU A 332 -0.83 -20.43 -9.02
C LEU A 332 -1.84 -20.90 -7.98
N LEU A 333 -1.98 -20.09 -6.92
CA LEU A 333 -2.73 -20.47 -5.74
C LEU A 333 -4.22 -20.28 -5.95
N ARG A 334 -4.66 -19.29 -6.73
CA ARG A 334 -6.07 -19.06 -7.07
C ARG A 334 -6.72 -20.21 -7.87
N LEU A 335 -5.91 -21.06 -8.50
CA LEU A 335 -6.42 -22.26 -9.17
C LEU A 335 -6.99 -23.24 -8.13
N ASP A 336 -7.74 -24.25 -8.57
CA ASP A 336 -8.40 -25.19 -7.67
C ASP A 336 -7.48 -25.73 -6.56
N SER A 337 -8.08 -26.11 -5.42
CA SER A 337 -7.42 -26.57 -4.19
C SER A 337 -6.31 -27.60 -4.44
N SER A 338 -6.45 -28.44 -5.47
CA SER A 338 -5.50 -29.46 -5.89
C SER A 338 -4.11 -28.91 -6.26
N ILE A 339 -4.00 -27.86 -7.08
CA ILE A 339 -2.71 -27.28 -7.53
C ILE A 339 -2.01 -26.58 -6.37
N SER A 340 -2.78 -25.83 -5.58
CA SER A 340 -2.24 -25.15 -4.40
C SER A 340 -1.69 -26.13 -3.37
N THR A 341 -2.33 -27.30 -3.22
CA THR A 341 -1.87 -28.36 -2.31
C THR A 341 -0.62 -29.04 -2.85
N GLU A 342 -0.55 -29.30 -4.16
CA GLU A 342 0.63 -29.90 -4.79
C GLU A 342 1.86 -29.00 -4.70
N PHE A 343 1.71 -27.68 -4.87
CA PHE A 343 2.80 -26.72 -4.64
C PHE A 343 3.32 -26.77 -3.20
N LEU A 344 2.41 -26.89 -2.23
CA LEU A 344 2.81 -26.95 -0.83
C LEU A 344 3.53 -28.26 -0.50
N LYS A 345 3.22 -29.38 -1.14
CA LYS A 345 3.94 -30.65 -0.95
C LYS A 345 5.42 -30.59 -1.36
N ILE A 346 5.79 -29.67 -2.25
CA ILE A 346 7.20 -29.44 -2.65
C ILE A 346 7.97 -28.80 -1.48
N LEU A 347 7.28 -28.08 -0.60
CA LEU A 347 7.87 -27.48 0.58
C LEU A 347 8.00 -28.55 1.68
N PRO A 348 8.98 -28.42 2.59
CA PRO A 348 9.20 -29.35 3.69
C PRO A 348 8.12 -29.19 4.78
N LEU A 349 6.87 -29.50 4.45
CA LEU A 349 5.70 -29.35 5.30
C LEU A 349 5.78 -30.25 6.53
N ASP A 350 6.24 -31.50 6.37
CA ASP A 350 6.31 -32.46 7.47
C ASP A 350 7.22 -31.98 8.61
N ASP A 351 8.32 -31.30 8.27
CA ASP A 351 9.25 -30.72 9.24
C ASP A 351 8.68 -29.43 9.87
N LEU A 352 7.98 -28.62 9.08
CA LEU A 352 7.26 -27.42 9.57
C LEU A 352 6.13 -27.80 10.53
N GLU A 353 5.33 -28.82 10.21
CA GLU A 353 4.23 -29.35 11.04
C GLU A 353 4.77 -29.99 12.33
N ARG A 354 5.97 -30.57 12.30
CA ARG A 354 6.67 -31.08 13.49
C ARG A 354 7.44 -30.01 14.27
N GLY A 355 7.44 -28.76 13.82
CA GLY A 355 8.13 -27.65 14.47
C GLY A 355 9.66 -27.68 14.35
N LEU A 356 10.21 -28.50 13.44
CA LEU A 356 11.65 -28.68 13.20
C LEU A 356 12.20 -27.56 12.29
N THR A 357 12.10 -26.31 12.75
CA THR A 357 12.49 -25.13 11.95
C THR A 357 14.01 -24.93 11.82
N SER A 358 14.82 -25.53 12.69
CA SER A 358 16.27 -25.33 12.75
C SER A 358 17.07 -25.94 11.59
N HIS A 359 16.50 -26.92 10.89
CA HIS A 359 17.14 -27.62 9.76
C HIS A 359 16.62 -27.18 8.40
N LEU A 360 15.64 -26.27 8.37
CA LEU A 360 14.99 -25.82 7.16
C LEU A 360 15.70 -24.60 6.57
N ASP A 361 15.70 -24.53 5.24
CA ASP A 361 16.14 -23.34 4.53
C ASP A 361 15.19 -22.19 4.85
N LEU A 362 15.76 -21.05 5.26
CA LEU A 362 15.01 -19.83 5.59
C LEU A 362 14.11 -19.39 4.43
N ILE A 363 14.56 -19.62 3.19
CA ILE A 363 13.81 -19.27 1.98
C ILE A 363 12.58 -20.17 1.83
N ASP A 364 12.71 -21.46 2.11
CA ASP A 364 11.58 -22.40 2.02
C ASP A 364 10.50 -22.06 3.06
N ILE A 365 10.90 -21.62 4.26
CA ILE A 365 9.97 -21.10 5.29
C ILE A 365 9.25 -19.84 4.78
N GLN A 366 9.97 -18.90 4.15
CA GLN A 366 9.36 -17.68 3.61
C GLN A 366 8.39 -17.97 2.46
N ILE A 367 8.77 -18.85 1.52
CA ILE A 367 7.88 -19.31 0.43
C ILE A 367 6.61 -19.92 1.02
N PHE A 368 6.74 -20.79 2.03
CA PHE A 368 5.62 -21.41 2.72
C PHE A 368 4.67 -20.37 3.34
N LEU A 369 5.20 -19.41 4.09
CA LEU A 369 4.40 -18.37 4.74
C LEU A 369 3.67 -17.47 3.74
N MET A 370 4.34 -17.09 2.65
CA MET A 370 3.74 -16.28 1.59
C MET A 370 2.65 -17.04 0.83
N ALA A 371 2.92 -18.30 0.48
CA ALA A 371 1.95 -19.16 -0.20
C ALA A 371 0.71 -19.38 0.68
N SER A 372 0.91 -19.66 1.96
CA SER A 372 -0.16 -19.84 2.95
C SER A 372 -0.99 -18.57 3.12
N LYS A 373 -0.34 -17.40 3.23
CA LYS A 373 -1.02 -16.10 3.27
C LYS A 373 -1.85 -15.84 2.02
N ALA A 374 -1.29 -16.07 0.83
CA ALA A 374 -2.02 -15.88 -0.41
C ALA A 374 -3.24 -16.80 -0.50
N ARG A 375 -3.13 -18.07 -0.08
CA ARG A 375 -4.27 -19.01 0.00
C ARG A 375 -5.37 -18.50 0.92
N GLU A 376 -5.00 -17.97 2.08
CA GLU A 376 -5.93 -17.37 3.04
C GLU A 376 -6.65 -16.14 2.46
N GLU A 377 -5.93 -15.25 1.78
CA GLU A 377 -6.52 -14.06 1.12
C GLU A 377 -7.49 -14.44 -0.03
N PHE A 378 -7.25 -15.55 -0.73
CA PHE A 378 -8.18 -16.07 -1.74
C PHE A 378 -9.36 -16.88 -1.15
N GLY A 379 -9.29 -17.24 0.14
CA GLY A 379 -10.30 -18.06 0.82
C GLY A 379 -10.29 -19.52 0.36
N LEU A 380 -9.10 -20.06 0.09
CA LEU A 380 -8.86 -21.45 -0.32
C LEU A 380 -8.54 -22.36 0.87
N VAL A 381 -8.47 -21.79 2.06
CA VAL A 381 -8.40 -22.52 3.32
C VAL A 381 -9.84 -22.93 3.67
N PRO A 382 -10.13 -24.22 3.86
CA PRO A 382 -11.47 -24.67 4.22
C PRO A 382 -11.83 -24.13 5.60
N TYR A 383 -12.72 -23.14 5.64
CA TYR A 383 -13.32 -22.69 6.89
C TYR A 383 -14.37 -23.73 7.31
N ASN A 384 -14.34 -24.17 8.56
CA ASN A 384 -15.49 -24.81 9.18
C ASN A 384 -16.57 -23.75 9.36
N TYR A 385 -17.42 -23.59 8.35
CA TYR A 385 -18.65 -22.83 8.49
C TYR A 385 -19.58 -23.61 9.42
N ALA A 386 -19.56 -23.28 10.71
CA ALA A 386 -20.71 -23.57 11.55
C ALA A 386 -21.90 -22.76 11.00
N ASP A 387 -23.02 -23.44 10.79
CA ASP A 387 -24.19 -22.94 10.08
C ASP A 387 -24.66 -21.55 10.54
N ASN A 388 -24.92 -20.72 9.54
CA ASN A 388 -25.78 -19.53 9.56
C ASN A 388 -25.48 -18.42 10.59
N LEU A 389 -25.07 -17.27 10.02
CA LEU A 389 -25.06 -15.93 10.61
C LEU A 389 -23.91 -15.64 11.60
N THR A 390 -23.03 -14.73 11.16
CA THR A 390 -22.09 -13.89 11.93
C THR A 390 -20.68 -14.46 12.20
N ALA A 391 -19.68 -13.64 11.85
CA ALA A 391 -18.23 -13.82 11.94
C ALA A 391 -17.61 -14.93 11.05
N THR A 392 -16.96 -14.52 9.95
CA THR A 392 -15.87 -15.30 9.35
C THR A 392 -14.80 -15.54 10.42
N MET A 393 -14.76 -16.75 10.97
CA MET A 393 -13.77 -17.15 11.96
C MET A 393 -12.47 -17.52 11.25
N ILE A 394 -11.35 -16.97 11.69
CA ILE A 394 -10.03 -17.46 11.27
C ILE A 394 -9.67 -18.60 12.21
N ASP A 395 -10.08 -19.82 11.86
CA ASP A 395 -9.70 -21.02 12.59
C ASP A 395 -8.49 -21.67 11.91
N TYR A 396 -7.32 -21.62 12.56
CA TYR A 396 -6.13 -22.34 12.13
C TYR A 396 -6.16 -23.80 12.62
N SER A 397 -7.33 -24.44 12.65
CA SER A 397 -7.50 -25.85 13.02
C SER A 397 -7.07 -26.83 11.91
N THR A 398 -6.55 -26.33 10.78
CA THR A 398 -5.67 -27.08 9.87
C THR A 398 -4.23 -27.08 10.43
N PRO A 399 -3.33 -28.02 10.10
CA PRO A 399 -2.24 -28.56 10.97
C PRO A 399 -1.11 -27.59 11.39
N TYR A 400 -1.30 -26.29 11.26
CA TYR A 400 -0.29 -25.24 11.36
C TYR A 400 -0.29 -24.47 12.69
N GLY A 401 -1.26 -24.70 13.58
CA GLY A 401 -1.43 -23.93 14.82
C GLY A 401 -0.21 -23.96 15.75
N ALA A 402 0.41 -25.12 15.95
CA ALA A 402 1.60 -25.27 16.79
C ALA A 402 2.89 -24.74 16.09
N SER A 403 2.91 -24.74 14.76
CA SER A 403 4.05 -24.27 13.96
C SER A 403 4.13 -22.74 13.88
N ILE A 404 2.99 -22.04 13.89
CA ILE A 404 2.97 -20.57 13.76
C ILE A 404 3.66 -19.88 14.94
N GLU A 405 3.48 -20.37 16.17
CA GLU A 405 4.13 -19.79 17.36
C GLU A 405 5.65 -19.89 17.30
N LEU A 406 6.18 -21.04 16.87
CA LEU A 406 7.62 -21.23 16.63
C LEU A 406 8.15 -20.29 15.55
N LEU A 407 7.36 -20.04 14.50
CA LEU A 407 7.73 -19.12 13.42
C LEU A 407 7.65 -17.64 13.86
N LEU A 408 6.72 -17.29 14.75
CA LEU A 408 6.61 -15.96 15.35
C LEU A 408 7.79 -15.63 16.28
N LEU A 409 8.41 -16.65 16.89
CA LEU A 409 9.58 -16.55 17.77
C LEU A 409 10.91 -16.85 17.05
N HIS A 410 10.88 -17.01 15.73
CA HIS A 410 12.05 -17.39 14.94
C HIS A 410 13.17 -16.35 15.03
N VAL A 411 14.45 -16.76 14.95
CA VAL A 411 15.61 -15.86 15.08
C VAL A 411 15.66 -14.78 14.00
N SER A 412 15.24 -15.11 12.78
CA SER A 412 15.19 -14.19 11.62
C SER A 412 13.98 -13.24 11.68
N PRO A 413 14.17 -11.90 11.70
CA PRO A 413 13.07 -10.92 11.70
C PRO A 413 12.12 -11.06 10.50
N SER A 414 12.66 -11.37 9.32
CA SER A 414 11.89 -11.56 8.09
C SER A 414 10.86 -12.69 8.21
N ILE A 415 11.23 -13.81 8.85
CA ILE A 415 10.33 -14.94 9.10
C ILE A 415 9.30 -14.57 10.16
N ARG A 416 9.70 -13.92 11.26
CA ARG A 416 8.76 -13.44 12.29
C ARG A 416 7.69 -12.53 11.71
N LEU A 417 8.09 -11.58 10.86
CA LEU A 417 7.17 -10.65 10.20
C LEU A 417 6.28 -11.33 9.17
N ALA A 418 6.82 -12.27 8.38
CA ALA A 418 6.03 -13.08 7.46
C ALA A 418 5.00 -13.95 8.20
N ALA A 419 5.39 -14.55 9.33
CA ALA A 419 4.52 -15.35 10.19
C ALA A 419 3.42 -14.49 10.83
N LEU A 420 3.77 -13.29 11.31
CA LEU A 420 2.78 -12.33 11.82
C LEU A 420 1.82 -11.88 10.72
N ASN A 421 2.32 -11.57 9.53
CA ASN A 421 1.51 -11.19 8.38
C ASN A 421 0.55 -12.33 7.97
N PHE A 422 0.99 -13.58 8.06
CA PHE A 422 0.13 -14.74 7.81
C PHE A 422 -0.91 -14.92 8.93
N ALA A 423 -0.50 -14.92 10.20
CA ALA A 423 -1.37 -15.07 11.38
C ALA A 423 -2.44 -13.97 11.48
N THR A 424 -2.19 -12.81 10.85
CA THR A 424 -3.10 -11.67 10.82
C THR A 424 -3.76 -11.46 9.45
N SER A 425 -3.54 -12.35 8.48
CA SER A 425 -4.22 -12.31 7.18
C SER A 425 -5.62 -12.91 7.27
N SER A 426 -6.52 -12.47 6.38
CA SER A 426 -7.83 -13.09 6.14
C SER A 426 -8.43 -12.49 4.88
N LYS A 427 -9.22 -13.27 4.14
CA LYS A 427 -10.05 -12.76 3.04
C LYS A 427 -11.02 -11.66 3.47
N SER A 428 -11.54 -11.74 4.70
CA SER A 428 -12.48 -10.74 5.23
C SER A 428 -11.73 -9.70 6.06
N THR A 429 -11.89 -8.43 5.67
CA THR A 429 -11.31 -7.27 6.35
C THR A 429 -11.95 -6.99 7.72
N THR A 430 -13.02 -7.72 8.06
CA THR A 430 -13.73 -7.64 9.34
C THR A 430 -13.81 -8.99 10.05
N ALA A 431 -13.06 -10.01 9.60
CA ALA A 431 -12.98 -11.30 10.28
C ALA A 431 -12.43 -11.18 11.70
N LEU A 432 -13.05 -11.90 12.63
CA LEU A 432 -12.58 -12.03 14.00
C LEU A 432 -11.57 -13.18 14.11
N ILE A 433 -10.68 -13.09 15.10
CA ILE A 433 -9.56 -14.01 15.28
C ILE A 433 -9.88 -14.99 16.39
N THR A 434 -9.54 -16.27 16.21
CA THR A 434 -9.75 -17.31 17.22
C THR A 434 -8.83 -17.14 18.44
N GLU A 435 -9.26 -17.69 19.58
CA GLU A 435 -8.53 -17.58 20.86
C GLU A 435 -7.11 -18.17 20.78
N ASN A 436 -6.91 -19.25 20.04
CA ASN A 436 -5.60 -19.89 19.90
C ASN A 436 -4.56 -18.92 19.32
N VAL A 437 -4.93 -18.22 18.23
CA VAL A 437 -4.06 -17.26 17.57
C VAL A 437 -3.83 -16.03 18.44
N LEU A 438 -4.89 -15.52 19.07
CA LEU A 438 -4.77 -14.38 19.98
C LEU A 438 -3.85 -14.70 21.17
N SER A 439 -3.86 -15.94 21.65
CA SER A 439 -2.98 -16.43 22.71
C SER A 439 -1.52 -16.48 22.24
N SER A 440 -1.22 -17.09 21.08
CA SER A 440 0.14 -17.10 20.55
C SER A 440 0.65 -15.69 20.23
N LEU A 441 -0.20 -14.81 19.68
CA LEU A 441 0.15 -13.40 19.46
C LEU A 441 0.47 -12.70 20.78
N ARG A 442 -0.32 -12.93 21.83
CA ARG A 442 -0.12 -12.35 23.16
C ARG A 442 1.27 -12.68 23.71
N GLU A 443 1.74 -13.90 23.51
CA GLU A 443 3.04 -14.36 23.98
C GLU A 443 4.21 -13.83 23.14
N CYS A 444 4.01 -13.68 21.82
CA CYS A 444 5.08 -13.29 20.89
C CYS A 444 5.26 -11.76 20.75
N LEU A 445 4.19 -10.97 20.87
CA LEU A 445 4.19 -9.51 20.64
C LEU A 445 5.25 -8.71 21.43
N PRO A 446 5.61 -9.06 22.69
CA PRO A 446 6.67 -8.36 23.41
C PRO A 446 8.02 -8.32 22.67
N GLN A 447 8.37 -9.37 21.94
CA GLN A 447 9.64 -9.42 21.19
C GLN A 447 9.63 -8.45 19.99
N PHE A 448 8.49 -8.31 19.31
CA PHE A 448 8.34 -7.37 18.20
C PHE A 448 8.46 -5.90 18.65
N HIS A 449 8.02 -5.58 19.87
CA HIS A 449 8.20 -4.24 20.45
C HIS A 449 9.66 -3.92 20.77
N ALA A 450 10.48 -4.94 21.03
CA ALA A 450 11.91 -4.78 21.28
C ALA A 450 12.76 -4.73 19.99
N GLU A 451 12.15 -4.77 18.79
CA GLU A 451 12.87 -4.83 17.51
C GLU A 451 13.73 -3.58 17.24
N ALA A 452 15.04 -3.78 17.17
CA ALA A 452 16.02 -2.71 17.02
C ALA A 452 16.01 -2.13 15.60
N ASP A 453 15.87 -3.00 14.59
CA ASP A 453 15.88 -2.58 13.18
C ASP A 453 14.66 -1.73 12.83
N ALA A 454 14.91 -0.55 12.29
CA ALA A 454 13.84 0.41 11.98
C ALA A 454 12.93 -0.06 10.84
N LYS A 455 13.47 -0.81 9.85
CA LYS A 455 12.67 -1.35 8.74
C LYS A 455 11.69 -2.40 9.27
N SER A 456 12.20 -3.38 10.00
CA SER A 456 11.42 -4.46 10.61
C SER A 456 10.35 -3.92 11.56
N ARG A 457 10.71 -2.93 12.40
CA ARG A 457 9.76 -2.24 13.29
C ARG A 457 8.65 -1.53 12.52
N ASN A 458 8.95 -0.84 11.43
CA ASN A 458 7.92 -0.15 10.64
C ASN A 458 6.99 -1.13 9.91
N GLU A 459 7.52 -2.27 9.43
CA GLU A 459 6.71 -3.34 8.87
C GLU A 459 5.77 -3.95 9.92
N PHE A 460 6.29 -4.25 11.12
CA PHE A 460 5.49 -4.69 12.27
C PHE A 460 4.32 -3.73 12.57
N ILE A 461 4.60 -2.43 12.65
CA ILE A 461 3.57 -1.40 12.91
C ILE A 461 2.52 -1.38 11.79
N SER A 462 2.92 -1.58 10.54
CA SER A 462 2.00 -1.68 9.39
C SER A 462 1.06 -2.90 9.51
N THR A 463 1.61 -4.05 9.90
CA THR A 463 0.83 -5.27 10.13
C THR A 463 -0.12 -5.12 11.32
N MET A 464 0.36 -4.58 12.43
CA MET A 464 -0.47 -4.26 13.60
C MET A 464 -1.57 -3.26 13.27
N LYS A 465 -1.32 -2.29 12.38
CA LYS A 465 -2.37 -1.37 11.92
C LYS A 465 -3.49 -2.10 11.20
N LYS A 466 -3.16 -3.01 10.30
CA LYS A 466 -4.16 -3.85 9.59
C LYS A 466 -4.95 -4.70 10.59
N LEU A 467 -4.26 -5.34 11.53
CA LEU A 467 -4.86 -6.15 12.59
C LEU A 467 -5.84 -5.35 13.45
N LEU A 468 -5.41 -4.22 14.02
CA LEU A 468 -6.26 -3.38 14.87
C LEU A 468 -7.47 -2.85 14.10
N THR A 469 -7.29 -2.49 12.82
CA THR A 469 -8.39 -2.02 11.96
C THR A 469 -9.41 -3.12 11.73
N ARG A 470 -8.95 -4.34 11.47
CA ARG A 470 -9.79 -5.52 11.30
C ARG A 470 -10.55 -5.88 12.57
N LEU A 471 -9.86 -5.99 13.72
CA LEU A 471 -10.48 -6.30 15.01
C LEU A 471 -11.60 -5.31 15.32
N LYS A 472 -11.32 -4.02 15.12
CA LYS A 472 -12.30 -2.97 15.34
C LYS A 472 -13.50 -3.06 14.38
N GLY A 473 -13.23 -3.26 13.08
CA GLY A 473 -14.27 -3.41 12.06
C GLY A 473 -15.18 -4.62 12.31
N GLY A 474 -14.58 -5.76 12.67
CA GLY A 474 -15.31 -6.99 13.01
C GLY A 474 -16.18 -6.84 14.24
N LEU A 475 -15.64 -6.26 15.32
CA LEU A 475 -16.42 -6.00 16.53
C LEU A 475 -17.59 -5.03 16.28
N ALA A 476 -17.37 -3.97 15.50
CA ALA A 476 -18.42 -3.01 15.15
C ALA A 476 -19.53 -3.63 14.27
N GLN A 477 -19.15 -4.48 13.30
CA GLN A 477 -20.09 -5.16 12.43
C GLN A 477 -20.99 -6.11 13.22
N THR A 478 -20.43 -6.94 14.09
CA THR A 478 -21.23 -7.91 14.83
C THR A 478 -22.13 -7.26 15.89
N SER A 479 -21.69 -6.15 16.50
CA SER A 479 -22.55 -5.37 17.40
C SER A 479 -23.74 -4.75 16.68
N ARG A 480 -23.58 -4.29 15.43
CA ARG A 480 -24.70 -3.80 14.61
C ARG A 480 -25.68 -4.93 14.25
N SER A 481 -25.17 -6.08 13.82
CA SER A 481 -26.01 -7.23 13.46
C SER A 481 -26.87 -7.72 14.64
N ARG A 482 -26.35 -7.73 15.87
CA ARG A 482 -27.14 -8.09 17.06
C ARG A 482 -28.30 -7.15 17.34
N ASN A 483 -28.08 -5.83 17.21
CA ASN A 483 -29.12 -4.84 17.45
C ASN A 483 -30.27 -4.96 16.44
N LEU A 484 -29.95 -5.28 15.16
CA LEU A 484 -30.98 -5.56 14.15
C LEU A 484 -31.73 -6.88 14.42
N SER A 485 -31.07 -7.91 14.94
CA SER A 485 -31.74 -9.17 15.28
C SER A 485 -32.66 -9.06 16.50
N GLN A 486 -32.33 -8.19 17.46
CA GLN A 486 -33.19 -7.91 18.63
C GLN A 486 -34.41 -7.03 18.29
N SER A 487 -34.34 -6.19 17.25
CA SER A 487 -35.46 -5.31 16.84
C SER A 487 -36.54 -6.00 16.01
N VAL A 488 -36.43 -7.31 15.73
CA VAL A 488 -37.37 -8.08 14.88
C VAL A 488 -38.29 -9.01 15.69
N LEU A 489 -38.29 -8.94 17.04
CA LEU A 489 -39.29 -9.65 17.84
C LEU A 489 -40.64 -8.90 17.78
N PRO A 490 -41.76 -9.56 17.38
CA PRO A 490 -43.07 -8.89 17.29
C PRO A 490 -43.58 -8.49 18.67
N ALA A 491 -44.00 -7.24 18.79
CA ALA A 491 -44.60 -6.68 19.99
C ALA A 491 -46.05 -7.15 20.16
N GLU A 492 -46.29 -8.37 20.67
CA GLU A 492 -47.59 -8.75 21.26
C GLU A 492 -47.41 -9.75 22.40
N ALA A 493 -47.61 -9.29 23.64
CA ALA A 493 -48.47 -9.89 24.66
C ALA A 493 -48.13 -9.31 26.04
N SER A 494 -49.09 -8.55 26.54
CA SER A 494 -49.20 -7.95 27.86
C SER A 494 -49.09 -8.96 29.01
N GLY A 495 -48.45 -8.50 30.09
CA GLY A 495 -48.83 -8.86 31.46
C GLY A 495 -47.92 -9.86 32.16
N THR A 496 -47.09 -9.33 33.07
CA THR A 496 -46.87 -9.76 34.47
C THR A 496 -45.38 -9.78 34.84
N SER A 497 -45.00 -8.80 35.67
CA SER A 497 -43.84 -8.78 36.59
C SER A 497 -42.45 -9.14 36.03
N ILE A 498 -41.71 -8.13 35.55
CA ILE A 498 -40.27 -8.23 35.31
C ILE A 498 -39.52 -8.03 36.63
N LYS A 499 -39.02 -9.12 37.21
CA LYS A 499 -37.84 -9.09 38.08
C LYS A 499 -36.59 -9.08 37.20
N PRO A 500 -35.51 -8.36 37.56
CA PRO A 500 -34.27 -8.37 36.80
C PRO A 500 -33.54 -9.69 37.03
N LEU A 501 -33.61 -10.61 36.07
CA LEU A 501 -32.74 -11.78 36.00
C LEU A 501 -31.47 -11.40 35.26
N MET A 502 -30.60 -10.73 36.02
CA MET A 502 -29.16 -10.97 35.90
C MET A 502 -28.94 -12.44 36.30
N GLU A 503 -28.05 -13.14 35.58
CA GLU A 503 -27.60 -14.52 35.81
C GLU A 503 -28.33 -15.62 35.01
N ALA A 504 -27.51 -16.33 34.21
CA ALA A 504 -27.75 -17.61 33.51
C ALA A 504 -28.23 -17.58 32.03
N SER A 505 -27.40 -17.07 31.11
CA SER A 505 -27.34 -17.59 29.72
C SER A 505 -26.00 -17.41 28.96
N ASP A 506 -24.92 -16.99 29.62
CA ASP A 506 -23.72 -16.42 28.98
C ASP A 506 -22.62 -17.39 28.45
N ALA A 507 -22.89 -18.63 28.02
CA ALA A 507 -21.79 -19.54 27.66
C ALA A 507 -22.00 -20.53 26.49
N LYS A 508 -23.09 -20.45 25.72
CA LYS A 508 -23.36 -21.46 24.67
C LYS A 508 -23.41 -20.97 23.22
N ASP A 509 -23.29 -19.68 22.97
CA ASP A 509 -23.17 -19.17 21.59
C ASP A 509 -21.68 -19.01 21.22
N PRO A 510 -21.14 -19.80 20.27
CA PRO A 510 -19.75 -19.70 19.82
C PRO A 510 -19.39 -18.28 19.31
N SER A 511 -20.37 -17.52 18.82
CA SER A 511 -20.18 -16.14 18.35
C SER A 511 -19.91 -15.16 19.50
N HIS A 512 -20.52 -15.38 20.67
CA HIS A 512 -20.28 -14.56 21.87
C HIS A 512 -18.90 -14.84 22.48
N ALA A 513 -18.49 -16.12 22.53
CA ALA A 513 -17.16 -16.49 23.00
C ALA A 513 -16.04 -15.86 22.14
N LEU A 514 -16.19 -15.89 20.82
CA LEU A 514 -15.24 -15.29 19.88
C LEU A 514 -15.15 -13.76 20.04
N ILE A 515 -16.26 -13.08 20.29
CA ILE A 515 -16.23 -11.62 20.48
C ILE A 515 -15.54 -11.27 21.80
N ASN A 516 -15.84 -12.03 22.86
CA ASN A 516 -15.24 -11.80 24.16
C ASN A 516 -13.72 -11.99 24.14
N CYS A 517 -13.20 -13.01 23.44
CA CYS A 517 -11.75 -13.17 23.33
C CYS A 517 -11.06 -12.02 22.59
N ASN A 518 -11.63 -11.56 21.46
CA ASN A 518 -11.08 -10.43 20.71
C ASN A 518 -11.11 -9.13 21.54
N VAL A 519 -12.16 -8.90 22.33
CA VAL A 519 -12.23 -7.76 23.27
C VAL A 519 -11.19 -7.89 24.39
N ARG A 520 -11.03 -9.08 24.98
CA ARG A 520 -9.99 -9.33 26.00
C ARG A 520 -8.59 -9.08 25.45
N PHE A 521 -8.31 -9.53 24.23
CA PHE A 521 -7.03 -9.29 23.58
C PHE A 521 -6.75 -7.79 23.40
N LEU A 522 -7.72 -7.00 22.94
CA LEU A 522 -7.56 -5.55 22.81
C LEU A 522 -7.30 -4.87 24.16
N LYS A 523 -8.05 -5.25 25.20
CA LYS A 523 -7.85 -4.73 26.57
C LYS A 523 -6.46 -5.09 27.10
N TRP A 524 -6.04 -6.35 26.94
CA TRP A 524 -4.70 -6.78 27.28
C TRP A 524 -3.65 -5.99 26.51
N TYR A 525 -3.84 -5.76 25.21
CA TYR A 525 -2.86 -5.08 24.38
C TYR A 525 -2.66 -3.62 24.83
N ILE A 526 -3.73 -2.91 25.19
CA ILE A 526 -3.63 -1.56 25.75
C ILE A 526 -2.88 -1.56 27.08
N MET A 527 -3.15 -2.53 27.96
CA MET A 527 -2.41 -2.68 29.22
C MET A 527 -0.92 -3.00 28.97
N PHE A 528 -0.63 -3.84 27.99
CA PHE A 528 0.73 -4.15 27.56
C PHE A 528 1.44 -2.90 27.03
N LEU A 529 0.81 -2.13 26.13
CA LEU A 529 1.34 -0.85 25.65
C LEU A 529 1.64 0.10 26.81
N SER A 530 0.77 0.18 27.83
CA SER A 530 1.04 0.97 29.04
C SER A 530 2.28 0.49 29.80
N GLY A 531 2.60 -0.80 29.78
CA GLY A 531 3.85 -1.33 30.36
C GLY A 531 5.09 -0.93 29.54
N GLU A 532 4.95 -0.89 28.22
CA GLU A 532 6.02 -0.46 27.31
C GLU A 532 6.34 1.04 27.40
N LEU A 533 5.46 1.86 28.00
CA LEU A 533 5.68 3.28 28.27
C LEU A 533 6.44 3.56 29.58
N LEU A 534 6.86 2.54 30.33
CA LEU A 534 7.67 2.74 31.53
C LEU A 534 8.98 3.48 31.16
N PRO A 535 9.42 4.49 31.93
CA PRO A 535 10.65 5.24 31.62
C PRO A 535 11.92 4.40 31.52
N THR A 536 11.91 3.17 32.05
CA THR A 536 13.01 2.21 32.00
C THR A 536 13.04 1.34 30.74
N ALA A 537 12.02 1.42 29.88
CA ALA A 537 12.00 0.67 28.63
C ALA A 537 13.01 1.24 27.62
N SER A 538 13.40 0.41 26.65
CA SER A 538 14.33 0.82 25.60
C SER A 538 13.64 1.68 24.54
N TYR A 539 14.43 2.47 23.81
CA TYR A 539 13.91 3.29 22.71
C TYR A 539 12.99 2.53 21.72
N PRO A 540 13.36 1.34 21.20
CA PRO A 540 12.48 0.58 20.31
C PRO A 540 11.10 0.29 20.90
N ARG A 541 11.04 -0.01 22.21
CA ARG A 541 9.81 -0.31 22.94
C ARG A 541 8.94 0.94 23.06
N HIS A 542 9.53 2.06 23.48
CA HIS A 542 8.84 3.36 23.57
C HIS A 542 8.24 3.78 22.23
N ILE A 543 9.07 3.85 21.17
CA ILE A 543 8.60 4.40 19.89
C ILE A 543 7.55 3.50 19.24
N THR A 544 7.66 2.18 19.39
CA THR A 544 6.66 1.22 18.88
C THR A 544 5.36 1.37 19.65
N ALA A 545 5.41 1.40 20.98
CA ALA A 545 4.23 1.52 21.81
C ALA A 545 3.50 2.84 21.60
N LEU A 546 4.24 3.96 21.52
CA LEU A 546 3.66 5.29 21.27
C LEU A 546 2.99 5.37 19.89
N LYS A 547 3.63 4.84 18.82
CA LYS A 547 3.02 4.82 17.47
C LYS A 547 1.73 4.00 17.43
N LEU A 548 1.71 2.85 18.09
CA LEU A 548 0.53 1.98 18.11
C LEU A 548 -0.58 2.51 19.02
N LEU A 549 -0.23 3.16 20.13
CA LEU A 549 -1.18 3.87 20.98
C LEU A 549 -1.81 5.05 20.25
N GLN A 550 -1.00 5.88 19.57
CA GLN A 550 -1.52 6.98 18.75
C GLN A 550 -2.48 6.47 17.67
N LEU A 551 -2.10 5.41 16.98
CA LEU A 551 -2.94 4.79 15.96
C LEU A 551 -4.30 4.35 16.55
N TYR A 552 -4.26 3.64 17.67
CA TYR A 552 -5.46 3.17 18.35
C TYR A 552 -6.38 4.33 18.75
N LEU A 553 -5.83 5.40 19.35
CA LEU A 553 -6.59 6.60 19.75
C LEU A 553 -7.19 7.35 18.55
N ARG A 554 -6.45 7.47 17.43
CA ARG A 554 -7.02 8.07 16.21
C ARG A 554 -8.17 7.25 15.66
N MET A 555 -8.05 5.92 15.73
CA MET A 555 -9.12 5.05 15.30
C MET A 555 -10.35 5.18 16.20
N SER A 556 -10.22 5.24 17.54
CA SER A 556 -11.34 5.44 18.48
C SER A 556 -12.12 6.73 18.18
N LEU A 557 -11.41 7.83 17.93
CA LEU A 557 -11.98 9.13 17.57
C LEU A 557 -12.86 9.09 16.31
N HIS A 558 -12.40 8.43 15.23
CA HIS A 558 -13.18 8.34 13.99
C HIS A 558 -14.49 7.56 14.15
N THR A 559 -14.54 6.57 15.04
CA THR A 559 -15.78 5.85 15.34
C THR A 559 -16.78 6.72 16.07
N TYR A 560 -16.32 7.63 16.93
CA TYR A 560 -17.18 8.61 17.59
C TYR A 560 -17.84 9.56 16.56
N MET A 561 -17.07 10.06 15.59
CA MET A 561 -17.59 10.97 14.55
C MET A 561 -18.58 10.28 13.60
N SER A 562 -18.38 9.01 13.24
CA SER A 562 -19.33 8.28 12.37
C SER A 562 -20.65 7.92 13.06
N MET A 563 -20.71 7.92 14.40
CA MET A 563 -21.93 7.61 15.16
C MET A 563 -22.85 8.84 15.34
N GLN A 564 -22.36 10.06 15.13
CA GLN A 564 -23.16 11.29 15.21
C GLN A 564 -24.09 11.51 14.00
N TYR A 565 -23.90 10.74 12.93
CA TYR A 565 -24.72 10.82 11.70
C TYR A 565 -25.71 9.65 11.56
N LEU A 566 -25.89 8.82 12.60
CA LEU A 566 -26.98 7.84 12.65
C LEU A 566 -28.12 8.35 13.55
N PRO A 567 -29.40 8.07 13.21
CA PRO A 567 -30.56 8.53 13.97
C PRO A 567 -30.52 8.09 15.45
N GLU A 568 -30.97 8.98 16.34
CA GLU A 568 -30.88 8.96 17.82
C GLU A 568 -31.49 7.74 18.54
N GLU A 569 -32.04 6.74 17.83
CA GLU A 569 -32.75 5.61 18.45
C GLU A 569 -31.89 4.33 18.57
N ALA A 570 -30.64 4.34 18.10
CA ALA A 570 -29.71 3.23 18.27
C ALA A 570 -28.81 3.45 19.50
N ASN A 571 -29.28 3.10 20.69
CA ASN A 571 -28.52 3.18 21.94
C ASN A 571 -27.08 2.64 21.78
N GLY A 572 -26.12 3.57 21.77
CA GLY A 572 -24.68 3.35 21.51
C GLY A 572 -23.88 2.79 22.69
N GLN A 573 -24.42 1.83 23.45
CA GLN A 573 -23.74 1.27 24.63
C GLN A 573 -22.53 0.37 24.28
N SER A 574 -22.60 -0.45 23.24
CA SER A 574 -21.57 -1.47 22.98
C SER A 574 -20.26 -0.96 22.35
N THR A 575 -20.25 0.20 21.69
CA THR A 575 -19.01 0.85 21.19
C THR A 575 -18.37 1.75 22.24
N ARG A 576 -19.12 2.21 23.24
CA ARG A 576 -18.62 2.93 24.42
C ARG A 576 -17.80 2.01 25.33
N GLU A 577 -18.24 0.76 25.53
CA GLU A 577 -17.56 -0.24 26.38
C GLU A 577 -16.16 -0.66 25.89
N ILE A 578 -15.90 -0.57 24.58
CA ILE A 578 -14.58 -0.90 23.98
C ILE A 578 -13.63 0.30 24.03
N ASN A 579 -14.16 1.53 23.94
CA ASN A 579 -13.36 2.76 23.95
C ASN A 579 -13.14 3.35 25.36
N GLY A 580 -13.92 2.92 26.36
CA GLY A 580 -14.12 3.63 27.64
C GLY A 580 -12.88 3.95 28.49
N ASP A 581 -11.79 3.17 28.44
CA ASP A 581 -10.68 3.31 29.42
C ASP A 581 -9.27 3.34 28.79
N CYS A 582 -9.17 3.71 27.52
CA CYS A 582 -7.88 3.65 26.81
C CYS A 582 -6.91 4.78 27.22
N PHE A 583 -7.44 5.88 27.77
CA PHE A 583 -6.68 7.04 28.20
C PHE A 583 -6.84 7.27 29.71
N ASN A 584 -6.47 6.25 30.49
CA ASN A 584 -6.54 6.32 31.95
C ASN A 584 -5.40 7.15 32.57
N GLY A 585 -5.55 7.52 33.84
CA GLY A 585 -4.58 8.36 34.56
C GLY A 585 -3.15 7.79 34.60
N ARG A 586 -2.99 6.46 34.50
CA ARG A 586 -1.68 5.82 34.44
C ARG A 586 -0.96 6.11 33.13
N ILE A 587 -1.63 5.95 31.99
CA ILE A 587 -1.05 6.26 30.67
C ILE A 587 -0.69 7.74 30.60
N VAL A 588 -1.56 8.63 31.08
CA VAL A 588 -1.29 10.08 31.14
C VAL A 588 -0.03 10.37 31.96
N ARG A 589 0.10 9.77 33.15
CA ARG A 589 1.27 9.94 34.01
C ARG A 589 2.57 9.50 33.31
N LEU A 590 2.54 8.34 32.65
CA LEU A 590 3.68 7.79 31.92
C LEU A 590 4.06 8.66 30.72
N LEU A 591 3.08 9.17 29.97
CA LEU A 591 3.33 10.10 28.87
C LEU A 591 4.00 11.39 29.35
N PHE A 592 3.64 11.90 30.53
CA PHE A 592 4.35 13.04 31.14
C PHE A 592 5.80 12.72 31.51
N ASP A 593 6.07 11.51 32.02
CA ASP A 593 7.46 11.08 32.30
C ASP A 593 8.26 10.98 30.99
N LEU A 594 7.65 10.47 29.92
CA LEU A 594 8.27 10.37 28.59
C LEU A 594 8.50 11.72 27.90
N LEU A 595 7.94 12.83 28.40
CA LEU A 595 8.34 14.17 27.93
C LEU A 595 9.77 14.52 28.33
N MET A 596 10.36 13.81 29.29
CA MET A 596 11.76 14.00 29.70
C MET A 596 12.68 12.89 29.17
N ASP A 597 12.19 12.07 28.25
CA ASP A 597 12.97 11.00 27.60
C ASP A 597 14.15 11.56 26.79
N PRO A 598 15.32 10.88 26.72
CA PRO A 598 16.46 11.37 25.93
C PRO A 598 16.19 11.49 24.42
N PHE A 599 15.26 10.73 23.85
CA PHE A 599 14.98 10.70 22.42
C PHE A 599 13.88 11.70 22.02
N GLU A 600 14.15 12.54 21.00
CA GLU A 600 13.24 13.63 20.61
C GLU A 600 11.90 13.14 20.05
N ASP A 601 11.92 12.07 19.27
CA ASP A 601 10.74 11.47 18.65
C ASP A 601 9.83 10.81 19.69
N VAL A 602 10.38 10.25 20.77
CA VAL A 602 9.63 9.76 21.93
C VAL A 602 8.89 10.93 22.60
N ARG A 603 9.60 12.02 22.94
CA ARG A 603 9.00 13.23 23.53
C ARG A 603 7.92 13.82 22.62
N SER A 604 8.19 13.88 21.32
CA SER A 604 7.30 14.42 20.30
C SER A 604 6.01 13.60 20.15
N MET A 605 6.13 12.27 20.13
CA MET A 605 4.96 11.40 20.07
C MET A 605 4.14 11.46 21.37
N ALA A 606 4.81 11.53 22.54
CA ALA A 606 4.14 11.64 23.83
C ALA A 606 3.30 12.92 23.94
N VAL A 607 3.83 14.10 23.58
CA VAL A 607 3.05 15.35 23.59
C VAL A 607 1.91 15.31 22.57
N THR A 608 2.12 14.68 21.41
CA THR A 608 1.07 14.52 20.40
C THR A 608 -0.08 13.67 20.93
N ILE A 609 0.22 12.56 21.62
CA ILE A 609 -0.79 11.70 22.24
C ILE A 609 -1.51 12.44 23.38
N LEU A 610 -0.79 13.20 24.20
CA LEU A 610 -1.38 14.04 25.26
C LEU A 610 -2.34 15.09 24.70
N LYS A 611 -2.04 15.68 23.53
CA LYS A 611 -2.94 16.59 22.81
C LYS A 611 -4.16 15.88 22.21
N LEU A 612 -4.00 14.66 21.69
CA LEU A 612 -5.11 13.86 21.17
C LEU A 612 -6.11 13.47 22.26
N GLY A 613 -5.64 13.09 23.45
CA GLY A 613 -6.51 12.76 24.59
C GLY A 613 -7.35 13.95 25.09
N VAL A 614 -6.91 15.19 24.83
CA VAL A 614 -7.67 16.42 25.15
C VAL A 614 -8.83 16.63 24.17
N LEU A 615 -8.67 16.25 22.90
CA LEU A 615 -9.69 16.44 21.87
C LEU A 615 -10.85 15.44 21.97
N ASP A 616 -10.62 14.25 22.52
CA ASP A 616 -11.64 13.21 22.75
C ASP A 616 -12.66 13.60 23.84
N SER A 617 -12.29 14.51 24.73
CA SER A 617 -13.14 14.97 25.84
C SER A 617 -14.27 15.90 25.38
N GLY A 618 -14.21 16.41 24.14
CA GLY A 618 -15.23 17.29 23.56
C GLY A 618 -16.10 16.55 22.55
N SER A 619 -17.21 15.95 23.00
CA SER A 619 -18.28 15.58 22.06
C SER A 619 -18.97 16.84 21.55
N PRO A 620 -19.17 17.02 20.22
CA PRO A 620 -20.10 18.01 19.69
C PRO A 620 -21.53 17.51 19.87
N CYS A 621 -22.11 17.72 21.05
CA CYS A 621 -23.57 17.81 21.15
C CYS A 621 -23.95 19.23 20.72
N GLN A 622 -24.61 19.32 19.57
CA GLN A 622 -25.26 20.55 19.14
C GLN A 622 -26.34 20.89 20.15
N ASP A 623 -26.13 21.96 20.91
CA ASP A 623 -27.20 22.91 21.13
C ASP A 623 -26.63 24.31 20.95
N SER A 624 -27.26 25.01 20.00
CA SER A 624 -26.89 26.35 19.61
C SER A 624 -27.15 27.31 20.76
N LYS A 625 -26.19 28.23 21.01
CA LYS A 625 -26.24 29.45 21.85
C LYS A 625 -25.54 29.42 23.22
N SER A 626 -24.36 28.81 23.32
CA SER A 626 -23.28 29.34 24.19
C SER A 626 -21.99 28.62 23.85
N GLY A 627 -20.96 29.35 23.40
CA GLY A 627 -19.68 28.78 23.01
C GLY A 627 -18.83 28.34 24.19
N VAL A 628 -19.13 27.19 24.79
CA VAL A 628 -18.29 26.53 25.79
C VAL A 628 -18.23 25.03 25.50
N PRO A 629 -17.04 24.41 25.35
CA PRO A 629 -16.92 22.97 25.19
C PRO A 629 -17.17 22.25 26.53
N PRO A 630 -17.92 21.12 26.55
CA PRO A 630 -18.14 20.37 27.76
C PRO A 630 -16.90 19.53 28.10
N SER A 631 -16.45 19.68 29.33
CA SER A 631 -15.29 19.02 29.93
C SER A 631 -15.73 17.83 30.80
N GLN A 632 -15.44 16.61 30.37
CA GLN A 632 -15.42 15.44 31.26
C GLN A 632 -14.30 14.50 30.84
N PHE A 633 -13.26 14.36 31.67
CA PHE A 633 -12.56 13.10 31.94
C PHE A 633 -11.65 13.21 33.18
N PHE A 634 -12.08 12.55 34.26
CA PHE A 634 -11.32 11.68 35.17
C PHE A 634 -12.34 10.63 35.66
N ASP A 635 -11.89 9.40 35.87
CA ASP A 635 -12.69 8.19 36.05
C ASP A 635 -13.64 8.20 37.26
N GLY A 636 -14.57 7.25 37.28
CA GLY A 636 -15.68 7.10 38.23
C GLY A 636 -15.34 7.41 39.69
N ASN A 637 -16.24 8.17 40.33
CA ASN A 637 -16.13 8.65 41.71
C ASN A 637 -14.88 9.50 41.98
N LEU A 638 -14.84 10.73 41.47
CA LEU A 638 -14.53 11.95 42.22
C LEU A 638 -14.50 13.15 41.24
N VAL A 639 -15.54 13.99 41.37
CA VAL A 639 -15.53 15.44 41.14
C VAL A 639 -15.29 15.95 39.70
N GLN A 640 -16.04 16.99 39.37
CA GLN A 640 -16.04 17.82 38.17
C GLN A 640 -14.65 18.16 37.59
N PRO A 641 -14.55 18.58 36.31
CA PRO A 641 -13.32 19.09 35.69
C PRO A 641 -12.79 20.32 36.46
N SER A 642 -12.08 20.07 37.54
CA SER A 642 -11.70 21.08 38.51
C SER A 642 -10.34 21.68 38.14
N ALA A 643 -10.07 22.85 38.71
CA ALA A 643 -8.76 23.48 38.83
C ALA A 643 -7.59 22.50 39.06
N ASP A 644 -7.85 21.35 39.69
CA ASP A 644 -6.84 20.34 40.05
C ASP A 644 -6.10 19.73 38.86
N ALA A 645 -6.71 19.59 37.69
CA ALA A 645 -6.04 19.01 36.51
C ALA A 645 -5.01 19.98 35.89
N GLN A 646 -5.33 21.27 35.85
CA GLN A 646 -4.41 22.31 35.41
C GLN A 646 -3.31 22.56 36.47
N LEU A 647 -3.67 22.59 37.76
CA LEU A 647 -2.71 22.69 38.87
C LEU A 647 -1.70 21.54 38.85
N ARG A 648 -2.15 20.32 38.54
CA ARG A 648 -1.25 19.17 38.33
C ARG A 648 -0.26 19.40 37.19
N LEU A 649 -0.70 19.98 36.07
CA LEU A 649 0.17 20.26 34.92
C LEU A 649 1.19 21.36 35.20
N VAL A 650 0.81 22.39 35.97
CA VAL A 650 1.73 23.41 36.49
C VAL A 650 2.80 22.79 37.38
N GLU A 651 2.43 21.86 38.27
CA GLU A 651 3.40 21.15 39.10
C GLU A 651 4.32 20.23 38.26
N VAL A 652 3.82 19.60 37.20
CA VAL A 652 4.65 18.86 36.24
C VAL A 652 5.66 19.79 35.56
N LEU A 653 5.22 20.98 35.12
CA LEU A 653 6.10 21.97 34.52
C LEU A 653 7.19 22.43 35.51
N ARG A 654 6.81 22.74 36.75
CA ARG A 654 7.75 23.16 37.80
C ARG A 654 8.85 22.11 37.99
N ARG A 655 8.49 20.82 38.07
CA ARG A 655 9.46 19.71 38.18
C ARG A 655 10.34 19.58 36.94
N ALA A 656 9.77 19.71 35.74
CA ALA A 656 10.52 19.65 34.49
C ALA A 656 11.52 20.81 34.39
N GLN A 657 11.12 22.01 34.79
CA GLN A 657 12.00 23.18 34.89
C GLN A 657 13.09 22.95 35.93
N ASP A 658 12.79 22.48 37.14
CA ASP A 658 13.81 22.16 38.15
C ASP A 658 14.84 21.17 37.60
N MET A 659 14.40 20.14 36.89
CA MET A 659 15.29 19.15 36.27
C MET A 659 16.13 19.75 35.14
N MET A 660 15.54 20.60 34.29
CA MET A 660 16.27 21.37 33.28
C MET A 660 17.34 22.26 33.91
N HIS A 661 17.03 23.01 34.97
CA HIS A 661 17.98 23.88 35.67
C HIS A 661 19.12 23.08 36.31
N ARG A 662 18.81 21.96 36.98
CA ARG A 662 19.82 21.11 37.64
C ARG A 662 20.80 20.44 36.68
N THR A 663 20.35 20.13 35.46
CA THR A 663 21.12 19.28 34.53
C THR A 663 21.67 20.03 33.33
N GLY A 664 21.07 21.18 32.97
CA GLY A 664 21.42 21.95 31.77
C GLY A 664 21.24 21.18 30.45
N ARG A 665 20.60 20.00 30.44
CA ARG A 665 20.51 19.14 29.26
C ARG A 665 19.44 19.61 28.28
N ALA A 666 19.75 19.48 26.98
CA ALA A 666 18.87 19.92 25.90
C ALA A 666 17.56 19.12 25.80
N ASP A 667 17.58 17.82 26.10
CA ASP A 667 16.39 16.96 26.12
C ASP A 667 15.41 17.34 27.24
N HIS A 668 15.93 17.64 28.45
CA HIS A 668 15.11 18.14 29.54
C HIS A 668 14.51 19.53 29.24
N ALA A 669 15.28 20.41 28.60
CA ALA A 669 14.80 21.71 28.14
C ALA A 669 13.70 21.58 27.07
N ASP A 670 13.87 20.64 26.13
CA ASP A 670 12.85 20.31 25.12
C ASP A 670 11.57 19.78 25.77
N GLY A 671 11.70 18.89 26.75
CA GLY A 671 10.58 18.37 27.54
C GLY A 671 9.80 19.47 28.27
N ALA A 672 10.49 20.37 28.96
CA ALA A 672 9.89 21.53 29.60
C ALA A 672 9.17 22.45 28.59
N GLY A 673 9.77 22.68 27.43
CA GLY A 673 9.16 23.44 26.34
C GLY A 673 7.87 22.80 25.80
N ARG A 674 7.83 21.47 25.68
CA ARG A 674 6.62 20.74 25.26
C ARG A 674 5.51 20.76 26.31
N ILE A 675 5.86 20.85 27.59
CA ILE A 675 4.87 21.05 28.67
C ILE A 675 4.28 22.46 28.61
N HIS A 676 5.09 23.48 28.34
CA HIS A 676 4.60 24.86 28.05
C HIS A 676 3.65 24.89 26.86
N ASP A 677 4.02 24.20 25.76
CA ASP A 677 3.17 24.02 24.59
C ASP A 677 1.82 23.34 24.93
N LEU A 678 1.84 22.30 25.76
CA LEU A 678 0.61 21.62 26.20
C LEU A 678 -0.26 22.52 27.10
N LEU A 679 0.35 23.28 28.01
CA LEU A 679 -0.34 24.26 28.85
C LEU A 679 -1.02 25.33 27.99
N TYR A 680 -0.27 25.93 27.06
CA TYR A 680 -0.81 26.91 26.11
C TYR A 680 -1.99 26.35 25.31
N PHE A 681 -1.86 25.10 24.84
CA PHE A 681 -2.91 24.40 24.09
C PHE A 681 -4.18 24.15 24.91
N ARG A 682 -4.07 23.93 26.23
CA ARG A 682 -5.20 23.59 27.13
C ARG A 682 -5.86 24.79 27.80
N THR A 683 -5.15 25.89 27.99
CA THR A 683 -5.69 27.10 28.64
C THR A 683 -6.62 27.82 27.67
N ASP A 684 -7.85 28.18 28.06
CA ASP A 684 -8.66 29.15 27.31
C ASP A 684 -8.37 30.57 27.79
N ASP A 685 -8.63 31.58 26.95
CA ASP A 685 -8.33 32.99 27.26
C ASP A 685 -9.10 33.54 28.48
N LEU A 686 -10.10 32.81 29.02
CA LEU A 686 -11.11 33.35 29.95
C LEU A 686 -11.18 32.68 31.34
N ASP A 687 -10.57 31.52 31.59
CA ASP A 687 -10.72 30.84 32.88
C ASP A 687 -9.42 30.15 33.34
N MET A 688 -8.69 30.79 34.24
CA MET A 688 -7.66 30.16 35.07
C MET A 688 -8.04 30.29 36.55
N PRO A 689 -7.97 29.21 37.35
CA PRO A 689 -8.06 29.31 38.80
C PRO A 689 -6.89 30.15 39.33
N ASN A 690 -7.19 31.09 40.22
CA ASN A 690 -6.21 31.98 40.85
C ASN A 690 -5.00 31.23 41.41
N ASP A 691 -3.80 31.54 40.87
CA ASP A 691 -2.55 31.87 41.61
C ASP A 691 -1.26 31.78 40.76
N VAL A 692 -1.28 31.25 39.52
CA VAL A 692 -0.04 31.04 38.72
C VAL A 692 0.07 31.90 37.45
N TRP A 693 -0.88 31.81 36.50
CA TRP A 693 -0.98 32.70 35.33
C TRP A 693 -2.45 33.05 35.09
N LYS A 694 -2.76 34.30 34.72
CA LYS A 694 -4.16 34.75 34.56
C LYS A 694 -4.67 34.60 33.11
N SER A 695 -3.77 34.43 32.14
CA SER A 695 -4.11 34.26 30.73
C SER A 695 -3.01 33.51 29.96
N ARG A 696 -3.31 33.07 28.72
CA ARG A 696 -2.28 32.56 27.78
C ARG A 696 -1.15 33.57 27.57
N LEU A 697 -1.50 34.85 27.53
CA LEU A 697 -0.57 35.95 27.34
C LEU A 697 0.37 36.11 28.53
N ASP A 698 -0.17 36.07 29.75
CA ASP A 698 0.61 36.16 31.00
C ASP A 698 1.64 35.02 31.09
N MET A 699 1.28 33.81 30.62
CA MET A 699 2.21 32.69 30.59
C MET A 699 3.37 32.97 29.63
N VAL A 700 3.11 33.51 28.43
CA VAL A 700 4.16 33.87 27.47
C VAL A 700 5.03 35.02 28.01
N GLU A 701 4.43 36.04 28.59
CA GLU A 701 5.13 37.17 29.22
C GLU A 701 6.04 36.70 30.35
N ASN A 702 5.61 35.70 31.14
CA ASN A 702 6.44 35.09 32.18
C ASN A 702 7.64 34.33 31.60
N VAL A 703 7.45 33.52 30.55
CA VAL A 703 8.57 32.82 29.88
C VAL A 703 9.56 33.84 29.30
N LEU A 704 9.06 34.92 28.70
CA LEU A 704 9.88 35.99 28.12
C LEU A 704 10.64 36.80 29.18
N SER A 705 10.00 37.09 30.33
CA SER A 705 10.65 37.74 31.47
C SER A 705 11.81 36.90 32.01
N ASN A 706 11.59 35.59 32.16
CA ASN A 706 12.65 34.66 32.60
C ASN A 706 13.80 34.56 31.59
N LEU A 707 13.51 34.61 30.28
CA LEU A 707 14.53 34.69 29.24
C LEU A 707 15.35 35.99 29.36
N LYS A 708 14.70 37.15 29.51
CA LYS A 708 15.38 38.45 29.69
C LYS A 708 16.28 38.43 30.93
N ALA A 709 15.79 37.90 32.05
CA ALA A 709 16.57 37.76 33.28
C ALA A 709 17.79 36.84 33.07
N GLY A 710 17.61 35.72 32.37
CA GLY A 710 18.70 34.81 32.04
C GLY A 710 19.75 35.46 31.13
N ILE A 711 19.34 36.21 30.10
CA ILE A 711 20.25 36.93 29.21
C ILE A 711 21.09 37.95 29.98
N LYS A 712 20.48 38.66 30.94
CA LYS A 712 21.20 39.58 31.81
C LYS A 712 22.30 38.86 32.60
N ILE A 713 21.98 37.72 33.21
CA ILE A 713 22.96 36.90 33.94
C ILE A 713 24.06 36.43 32.99
N ALA A 714 23.74 36.00 31.77
CA ALA A 714 24.72 35.55 30.78
C ALA A 714 25.69 36.66 30.34
N LYS A 715 25.19 37.89 30.18
CA LYS A 715 26.03 39.05 29.84
C LYS A 715 26.96 39.47 30.98
N GLU A 716 26.52 39.32 32.24
CA GLU A 716 27.31 39.65 33.42
C GLU A 716 28.32 38.55 33.78
N ASN A 717 27.89 37.29 33.76
CA ASN A 717 28.71 36.14 34.10
C ASN A 717 28.21 34.86 33.41
N LEU A 718 28.91 34.47 32.34
CA LEU A 718 28.59 33.28 31.55
C LEU A 718 28.62 31.98 32.38
N ARG A 719 29.57 31.82 33.32
CA ARG A 719 29.65 30.61 34.18
C ARG A 719 28.41 30.46 35.05
N MET A 720 27.98 31.56 35.66
CA MET A 720 26.77 31.58 36.48
C MET A 720 25.51 31.30 35.65
N ALA A 721 25.48 31.73 34.40
CA ALA A 721 24.37 31.45 33.49
C ALA A 721 24.26 29.98 33.11
N VAL A 722 25.39 29.27 32.94
CA VAL A 722 25.41 27.82 32.67
C VAL A 722 24.69 27.04 33.78
N PHE A 723 24.85 27.43 35.04
CA PHE A 723 24.23 26.75 36.19
C PHE A 723 22.81 27.26 36.52
N LYS A 724 22.59 28.58 36.48
CA LYS A 724 21.35 29.20 37.00
C LYS A 724 20.33 29.58 35.94
N ALA A 725 20.72 29.67 34.67
CA ALA A 725 19.88 30.29 33.63
C ALA A 725 19.99 29.60 32.26
N PRO A 726 19.50 28.36 32.09
CA PRO A 726 19.46 27.68 30.80
C PRO A 726 18.53 28.41 29.80
N LEU A 727 19.12 29.31 29.00
CA LEU A 727 18.39 30.18 28.05
C LEU A 727 17.60 29.37 27.02
N HIS A 728 18.18 28.27 26.56
CA HIS A 728 17.64 27.42 25.50
C HIS A 728 16.25 26.84 25.85
N GLY A 729 15.96 26.55 27.12
CA GLY A 729 14.63 26.05 27.52
C GLY A 729 13.50 27.06 27.33
N HIS A 730 13.76 28.33 27.66
CA HIS A 730 12.79 29.41 27.44
C HIS A 730 12.61 29.71 25.95
N LEU A 731 13.68 29.68 25.17
CA LEU A 731 13.64 29.84 23.71
C LEU A 731 12.83 28.72 23.04
N ILE A 732 13.02 27.47 23.46
CA ILE A 732 12.26 26.32 22.97
C ILE A 732 10.77 26.45 23.30
N ALA A 733 10.43 26.85 24.54
CA ALA A 733 9.04 27.06 24.95
C ALA A 733 8.34 28.12 24.08
N LEU A 734 8.97 29.28 23.88
CA LEU A 734 8.47 30.35 23.01
C LEU A 734 8.29 29.87 21.57
N ARG A 735 9.29 29.13 21.05
CA ARG A 735 9.22 28.55 19.70
C ARG A 735 8.02 27.63 19.55
N TYR A 736 7.81 26.69 20.47
CA TYR A 736 6.69 25.75 20.37
C TYR A 736 5.33 26.45 20.46
N ILE A 737 5.18 27.45 21.33
CA ILE A 737 3.95 28.24 21.46
C ILE A 737 3.63 28.97 20.14
N VAL A 738 4.60 29.70 19.60
CA VAL A 738 4.42 30.48 18.34
C VAL A 738 4.20 29.55 17.13
N SER A 739 4.79 28.36 17.16
CA SER A 739 4.68 27.37 16.08
C SER A 739 3.40 26.53 16.12
N GLN A 740 2.49 26.76 17.08
CA GLN A 740 1.25 25.99 17.15
C GLN A 740 0.36 26.19 15.91
N PRO A 741 -0.29 25.13 15.41
CA PRO A 741 -1.31 25.25 14.39
C PRO A 741 -2.41 26.22 14.84
N TYR A 742 -2.81 27.15 13.97
CA TYR A 742 -3.81 28.19 14.22
C TYR A 742 -3.41 29.34 15.16
N PHE A 743 -2.17 29.41 15.65
CA PHE A 743 -1.68 30.52 16.49
C PHE A 743 -1.92 31.89 15.83
N PHE A 744 -1.44 32.12 14.61
CA PHE A 744 -1.66 33.41 13.94
C PHE A 744 -3.13 33.64 13.56
N LYS A 745 -3.90 32.58 13.31
CA LYS A 745 -5.33 32.69 12.98
C LYS A 745 -6.14 33.13 14.21
N SER A 746 -5.80 32.65 15.40
CA SER A 746 -6.47 33.07 16.64
C SER A 746 -6.20 34.55 16.98
N LEU A 747 -5.11 35.12 16.47
CA LEU A 747 -4.77 36.55 16.61
C LEU A 747 -5.57 37.47 15.67
N THR A 748 -5.98 36.98 14.50
CA THR A 748 -6.63 37.79 13.44
C THR A 748 -8.13 38.09 13.66
N GLY A 749 -8.73 37.64 14.76
CA GLY A 749 -10.17 37.81 15.04
C GLY A 749 -10.51 38.76 16.21
N SER A 750 -9.51 39.34 16.87
CA SER A 750 -9.71 40.12 18.10
C SER A 750 -9.26 41.57 17.95
N GLY A 751 -10.16 42.52 18.21
CA GLY A 751 -9.92 43.97 18.10
C GLY A 751 -8.62 44.48 18.75
N ASP A 752 -8.03 45.47 18.10
CA ASP A 752 -6.73 46.16 18.23
C ASP A 752 -5.81 45.86 19.44
N ILE A 753 -6.28 45.84 20.69
CA ILE A 753 -5.39 45.81 21.88
C ILE A 753 -4.65 44.47 22.05
N ARG A 754 -5.29 43.34 21.79
CA ARG A 754 -4.65 42.01 21.94
C ARG A 754 -3.59 41.79 20.87
N TYR A 755 -3.88 42.22 19.64
CA TYR A 755 -2.97 42.12 18.52
C TYR A 755 -1.72 42.98 18.74
N ASP A 756 -1.87 44.20 19.26
CA ASP A 756 -0.74 45.08 19.58
C ASP A 756 0.16 44.53 20.70
N ARG A 757 -0.42 43.90 21.74
CA ARG A 757 0.37 43.20 22.77
C ARG A 757 1.15 42.02 22.20
N TRP A 758 0.52 41.20 21.36
CA TRP A 758 1.22 40.09 20.71
C TRP A 758 2.31 40.58 19.76
N ARG A 759 2.08 41.66 19.00
CA ARG A 759 3.12 42.31 18.19
C ARG A 759 4.31 42.73 19.05
N THR A 760 4.04 43.38 20.18
CA THR A 760 5.08 43.80 21.14
C THR A 760 5.86 42.59 21.65
N ILE A 761 5.19 41.50 22.02
CA ILE A 761 5.84 40.25 22.46
C ILE A 761 6.73 39.67 21.35
N HIS A 762 6.28 39.66 20.10
CA HIS A 762 7.08 39.19 18.97
C HIS A 762 8.34 40.05 18.74
N ASP A 763 8.21 41.38 18.83
CA ASP A 763 9.34 42.31 18.74
C ASP A 763 10.34 42.06 19.88
N GLU A 764 9.84 41.83 21.09
CA GLU A 764 10.67 41.50 22.25
C GLU A 764 11.35 40.14 22.15
N ILE A 765 10.69 39.12 21.58
CA ILE A 765 11.31 37.82 21.29
C ILE A 765 12.47 38.00 20.30
N SER A 766 12.25 38.76 19.22
CA SER A 766 13.28 39.07 18.22
C SER A 766 14.47 39.83 18.83
N PHE A 767 14.18 40.81 19.69
CA PHE A 767 15.20 41.53 20.46
C PHE A 767 15.99 40.59 21.37
N CYS A 768 15.33 39.73 22.14
CA CYS A 768 15.99 38.73 22.99
C CYS A 768 16.91 37.80 22.19
N CYS A 769 16.51 37.35 20.99
CA CYS A 769 17.36 36.52 20.13
C CYS A 769 18.64 37.26 19.69
N THR A 770 18.52 38.55 19.37
CA THR A 770 19.69 39.41 19.07
C THR A 770 20.60 39.54 20.30
N GLU A 771 20.02 39.71 21.49
CA GLU A 771 20.76 39.87 22.72
C GLU A 771 21.47 38.58 23.17
N VAL A 772 20.88 37.40 22.90
CA VAL A 772 21.56 36.11 23.06
C VAL A 772 22.82 36.07 22.21
N TRP A 773 22.75 36.48 20.93
CA TRP A 773 23.94 36.56 20.08
C TRP A 773 25.01 37.48 20.66
N GLN A 774 24.61 38.67 21.14
CA GLN A 774 25.56 39.59 21.78
C GLN A 774 26.24 38.99 23.02
N ALA A 775 25.53 38.17 23.80
CA ALA A 775 26.07 37.52 24.98
C ALA A 775 27.07 36.40 24.66
N VAL A 776 26.86 35.65 23.57
CA VAL A 776 27.68 34.45 23.26
C VAL A 776 28.80 34.71 22.24
N LYS A 777 28.70 35.73 21.39
CA LYS A 777 29.64 35.98 20.28
C LYS A 777 31.10 36.15 20.74
N GLY A 778 31.31 36.73 21.92
CA GLY A 778 32.64 37.02 22.46
C GLY A 778 33.47 35.76 22.74
N VAL A 779 32.80 34.62 22.97
CA VAL A 779 33.45 33.32 23.17
C VAL A 779 33.40 32.50 21.88
N LEU A 780 32.25 32.44 21.20
CA LEU A 780 32.08 31.58 20.01
C LEU A 780 32.85 32.04 18.76
N CYS A 781 33.29 33.30 18.69
CA CYS A 781 34.05 33.84 17.57
C CYS A 781 35.58 33.86 17.79
N LEU A 782 36.08 33.29 18.90
CA LEU A 782 37.52 33.13 19.12
C LEU A 782 38.06 31.91 18.36
N ASP A 783 39.23 32.05 17.74
CA ASP A 783 39.96 30.91 17.17
C ASP A 783 40.43 30.03 18.33
N SER A 784 39.90 28.81 18.44
CA SER A 784 40.07 27.89 19.59
C SER A 784 39.50 28.43 20.91
N PRO A 785 38.15 28.46 21.06
CA PRO A 785 37.50 28.98 22.26
C PRO A 785 37.78 28.14 23.51
N GLU A 786 38.19 26.88 23.35
CA GLU A 786 38.59 26.00 24.45
C GLU A 786 39.89 26.44 25.13
N GLY A 787 40.85 26.98 24.38
CA GLY A 787 42.17 27.39 24.89
C GLY A 787 42.22 28.77 25.56
N HIS A 788 41.18 29.59 25.34
CA HIS A 788 41.05 30.95 25.91
C HIS A 788 40.16 30.98 27.16
N MET A 789 39.65 29.83 27.59
CA MET A 789 38.91 29.67 28.84
C MET A 789 39.82 29.24 30.00
N GLY A 790 41.13 29.47 29.93
CA GLY A 790 42.11 29.09 30.98
C GLY A 790 41.87 29.74 32.36
N ASP A 791 41.34 30.96 32.41
CA ASP A 791 40.87 31.60 33.66
C ASP A 791 39.62 30.91 34.25
N PHE A 792 39.06 29.97 33.47
CA PHE A 792 38.12 28.87 33.73
C PHE A 792 38.24 28.16 35.08
N GLU A 793 39.50 27.83 35.41
CA GLU A 793 39.86 26.66 36.23
C GLU A 793 40.13 26.99 37.71
N GLU A 794 40.11 28.27 38.12
CA GLU A 794 40.59 28.70 39.45
C GLU A 794 39.52 28.80 40.58
N ASP A 795 38.23 28.51 40.33
CA ASP A 795 37.16 28.67 41.35
C ASP A 795 36.35 27.37 41.61
N ASP A 796 35.78 27.25 42.83
CA ASP A 796 35.03 26.12 43.46
C ASP A 796 33.83 25.50 42.68
N LEU A 797 33.61 25.86 41.41
CA LEU A 797 32.56 25.30 40.55
C LEU A 797 33.20 24.33 39.54
N ASP A 798 32.91 23.02 39.66
CA ASP A 798 33.27 21.96 38.71
C ASP A 798 32.59 22.16 37.33
N ILE A 799 32.94 23.24 36.60
CA ILE A 799 32.37 23.58 35.29
C ILE A 799 33.45 23.37 34.23
N GLY A 800 33.24 22.35 33.39
CA GLY A 800 34.11 22.13 32.24
C GLY A 800 33.88 23.17 31.15
N VAL A 801 34.96 23.48 30.42
CA VAL A 801 34.97 24.24 29.14
C VAL A 801 33.88 23.71 28.18
N LYS A 802 33.67 22.39 28.18
CA LYS A 802 32.66 21.70 27.36
C LYS A 802 31.22 22.08 27.71
N ASP A 803 30.89 22.23 28.99
CA ASP A 803 29.54 22.58 29.44
C ASP A 803 29.19 24.02 29.07
N THR A 804 30.19 24.91 29.19
CA THR A 804 30.07 26.31 28.75
C THR A 804 29.86 26.39 27.24
N LEU A 805 30.68 25.73 26.42
CA LEU A 805 30.48 25.73 24.96
C LEU A 805 29.15 25.12 24.54
N SER A 806 28.76 24.02 25.18
CA SER A 806 27.48 23.36 24.96
C SER A 806 26.30 24.29 25.25
N PHE A 807 26.33 25.03 26.36
CA PHE A 807 25.34 26.05 26.69
C PHE A 807 25.28 27.17 25.62
N LEU A 808 26.43 27.71 25.22
CA LEU A 808 26.53 28.82 24.25
C LEU A 808 25.97 28.40 22.88
N TRP A 809 26.40 27.26 22.36
CA TRP A 809 25.93 26.73 21.07
C TRP A 809 24.44 26.40 21.10
N ARG A 810 23.91 25.86 22.20
CA ARG A 810 22.46 25.61 22.37
C ARG A 810 21.67 26.90 22.40
N ALA A 811 22.10 27.89 23.18
CA ALA A 811 21.44 29.19 23.24
C ALA A 811 21.39 29.85 21.85
N LEU A 812 22.50 29.82 21.11
CA LEU A 812 22.54 30.34 19.74
C LEU A 812 21.63 29.57 18.78
N LYS A 813 21.73 28.24 18.78
CA LYS A 813 20.91 27.36 17.92
C LYS A 813 19.42 27.61 18.14
N GLU A 814 18.98 27.60 19.40
CA GLU A 814 17.57 27.78 19.72
C GLU A 814 17.13 29.23 19.45
N SER A 815 17.96 30.24 19.69
CA SER A 815 17.62 31.64 19.34
C SER A 815 17.37 31.80 17.84
N ARG A 816 18.20 31.18 17.01
CA ARG A 816 18.01 31.16 15.55
C ARG A 816 16.73 30.44 15.15
N ALA A 817 16.38 29.35 15.85
CA ALA A 817 15.18 28.58 15.56
C ALA A 817 13.88 29.23 16.08
N THR A 818 13.97 30.15 17.04
CA THR A 818 12.83 30.92 17.56
C THR A 818 12.51 32.14 16.69
N LEU A 819 13.47 32.64 15.90
CA LEU A 819 13.22 33.68 14.90
C LEU A 819 12.34 33.12 13.76
N PRO A 820 11.31 33.87 13.32
CA PRO A 820 10.41 33.44 12.26
C PRO A 820 11.06 33.32 10.87
#